data_AF-A0A2W4KPM0-F1
#
_entry.id   AF-A0A2W4KPM0-F1
#
_cell.length_a   1.000
_cell.length_b   1.000
_cell.length_c   1.000
_cell.angle_alpha   90.00
_cell.angle_beta   90.00
_cell.angle_gamma   90.00
#
_symmetry.space_group_name_H-M   'P 1'
#
loop_
_entity.id
_entity.type
_entity.pdbx_description
1 polymer ?
#
loop_
_entity_poly.entity_id
_entity_poly.type
_entity_poly.pdbx_seq_one_letter_code
_entity_poly.pdbx_strand_id
1 'polypeptide(L)'
;MGSLVEFLVSICLPTYNGAEFLPQAIESALGQTYQNFEFIISDDGSSDATFEIIERYAKNDPRIRYSKNDQRLGLFQNYNICLLRAKGEYIKPHAQDDLWEPTLIERQVAVLQENPKIALVSSRRKVIDENGRSIPHEGIVTALDLFGSEPFYAAEDIISHSLDPLRNIIGEPCTVMFRKTSVGSGFATQFRHIGDIEYWLRILQKGDYAFINEELASFRKHASGATAANNAQLWLASDIVHLSYAMESSLKKIGKSRHKFVRETLYWLSCALSNLIDTGELNEKKLHNDQFLRREDMFGLKEALFHTMLVLAQSGDGEDTPMGALRRELRIRELEADLRRVMDTPSWTLTRSLREINKLIGSGGDEKATEEFTLSLDAQEEYIQYLRQSIRRVLKSRSWKLTRHFRTLQKQIAPKRAPEVLFGKKNRPSANTSRTKGSQSAPGQQSTRQPAPSTTGASNSSSNSASNSSSKNAATSNATASTATNTQVSTTQKTRSKKNTRGPRYPNQLVVGAIIQNQAPFLKEWLEFHMLVGVERFYLFNNLSTDDFESVLKPYIKSGIVKLDHWPIEIKSQEDFNNIQCSAYRRIVDLTAESAKWLALIDVDEYLYPTKEEKLTDLLEDYEDFGGLSVNWQMFGTSNCQGIPEDKLMIEMLTRCAEANNEDNLHVKTISRPELIIRVTNPHFAKYVKHGTQVNEEKIPMSGSRSSYVSVEQVRINHYWTRDQHFFETQKLPALKNYSAFLTDRQIQDRLRDFNATEDLSIQRFVPELRERMFGAELKQHVTIR
;
A
#
# COMPACT_ATOMS: atom_id res chain seq x y z
N MET A 1 38.60 49.49 -17.67
CA MET A 1 37.91 48.25 -18.09
C MET A 1 37.97 47.28 -16.93
N GLY A 2 36.84 46.92 -16.33
CA GLY A 2 36.83 45.88 -15.29
C GLY A 2 36.98 44.51 -15.92
N SER A 3 37.88 43.68 -15.39
CA SER A 3 37.99 42.27 -15.82
C SER A 3 36.65 41.58 -15.59
N LEU A 4 36.04 41.04 -16.63
CA LEU A 4 34.91 40.13 -16.48
C LEU A 4 35.41 38.90 -15.72
N VAL A 5 34.95 38.72 -14.48
CA VAL A 5 35.19 37.48 -13.74
C VAL A 5 34.37 36.39 -14.42
N GLU A 6 35.07 35.53 -15.15
CA GLU A 6 34.48 34.39 -15.83
C GLU A 6 34.38 33.22 -14.85
N PHE A 7 33.28 33.22 -14.08
CA PHE A 7 32.95 32.14 -13.16
C PHE A 7 32.82 30.82 -13.94
N LEU A 8 33.37 29.72 -13.43
CA LEU A 8 33.19 28.42 -14.08
C LEU A 8 31.87 27.75 -13.67
N VAL A 9 31.44 27.92 -12.42
CA VAL A 9 30.23 27.30 -11.88
C VAL A 9 29.21 28.37 -11.43
N SER A 10 27.95 28.21 -11.80
CA SER A 10 26.82 28.93 -11.21
C SER A 10 26.02 27.99 -10.30
N ILE A 11 26.13 28.21 -8.98
CA ILE A 11 25.26 27.54 -8.02
C ILE A 11 23.87 28.19 -8.08
N CYS A 12 22.81 27.38 -8.09
CA CYS A 12 21.43 27.83 -8.27
C CYS A 12 20.52 27.27 -7.16
N LEU A 13 20.20 28.11 -6.16
CA LEU A 13 19.36 27.75 -5.01
C LEU A 13 18.06 28.59 -5.01
N PRO A 14 16.92 28.01 -5.40
CA PRO A 14 15.62 28.58 -5.11
C PRO A 14 15.24 28.29 -3.65
N THR A 15 14.61 29.25 -2.98
CA THR A 15 14.14 29.09 -1.60
C THR A 15 12.74 29.69 -1.42
N TYR A 16 11.97 29.11 -0.50
CA TYR A 16 10.67 29.59 -0.06
C TYR A 16 10.42 29.10 1.38
N ASN A 17 10.24 30.04 2.31
CA ASN A 17 10.09 29.80 3.75
C ASN A 17 11.10 28.76 4.29
N GLY A 18 12.38 28.98 3.97
CA GLY A 18 13.49 28.08 4.25
C GLY A 18 14.36 28.47 5.44
N ALA A 19 13.95 29.44 6.26
CA ALA A 19 14.79 30.08 7.26
C ALA A 19 15.45 29.12 8.27
N GLU A 20 14.83 27.96 8.50
CA GLU A 20 15.29 26.91 9.40
C GLU A 20 16.61 26.25 8.94
N PHE A 21 16.69 25.83 7.67
CA PHE A 21 17.83 25.06 7.14
C PHE A 21 18.75 25.85 6.20
N LEU A 22 18.25 26.95 5.61
CA LEU A 22 18.98 27.76 4.63
C LEU A 22 20.38 28.23 5.08
N PRO A 23 20.63 28.60 6.36
CA PRO A 23 21.97 28.90 6.83
C PRO A 23 22.98 27.77 6.57
N GLN A 24 22.59 26.52 6.85
CA GLN A 24 23.46 25.35 6.69
C GLN A 24 23.71 25.05 5.20
N ALA A 25 22.69 25.16 4.36
CA ALA A 25 22.81 24.97 2.92
C ALA A 25 23.71 26.02 2.26
N ILE A 26 23.62 27.30 2.69
CA ILE A 26 24.52 28.37 2.24
C ILE A 26 25.96 28.09 2.71
N GLU A 27 26.15 27.73 3.98
CA GLU A 27 27.47 27.45 4.55
C GLU A 27 28.16 26.26 3.87
N SER A 28 27.43 25.17 3.54
CA SER A 28 28.02 24.03 2.82
C SER A 28 28.43 24.36 1.37
N ALA A 29 27.74 25.33 0.75
CA ALA A 29 28.08 25.83 -0.59
C ALA A 29 29.25 26.82 -0.56
N LEU A 30 29.34 27.69 0.45
CA LEU A 30 30.47 28.62 0.63
C LEU A 30 31.75 27.90 1.09
N GLY A 31 31.61 26.80 1.84
CA GLY A 31 32.69 25.94 2.34
C GLY A 31 33.26 24.93 1.33
N GLN A 32 32.83 24.98 0.06
CA GLN A 32 33.40 24.14 -1.00
C GLN A 32 34.89 24.45 -1.22
N THR A 33 35.71 23.44 -1.53
CA THR A 33 37.15 23.58 -1.83
C THR A 33 37.35 24.37 -3.13
N TYR A 34 36.52 24.11 -4.13
CA TYR A 34 36.53 24.81 -5.42
C TYR A 34 35.97 26.23 -5.29
N GLN A 35 36.78 27.26 -5.57
CA GLN A 35 36.39 28.67 -5.33
C GLN A 35 35.81 29.42 -6.54
N ASN A 36 35.99 28.94 -7.78
CA ASN A 36 35.60 29.69 -8.98
C ASN A 36 34.11 29.54 -9.34
N PHE A 37 33.25 30.00 -8.44
CA PHE A 37 31.80 29.98 -8.60
C PHE A 37 31.15 31.32 -8.25
N GLU A 38 29.96 31.52 -8.81
CA GLU A 38 28.96 32.46 -8.28
C GLU A 38 27.80 31.67 -7.64
N PHE A 39 27.14 32.27 -6.66
CA PHE A 39 26.06 31.63 -5.92
C PHE A 39 24.76 32.44 -6.09
N ILE A 40 23.83 31.90 -6.87
CA ILE A 40 22.58 32.57 -7.19
C ILE A 40 21.48 32.02 -6.28
N ILE A 41 20.93 32.91 -5.45
CA ILE A 41 19.86 32.57 -4.50
C ILE A 41 18.59 33.36 -4.87
N SER A 42 17.47 32.68 -5.10
CA SER A 42 16.21 33.33 -5.45
C SER A 42 15.13 32.99 -4.42
N ASP A 43 14.65 34.01 -3.70
CA ASP A 43 13.57 33.91 -2.73
C ASP A 43 12.21 34.02 -3.43
N ASP A 44 11.35 33.01 -3.31
CA ASP A 44 10.03 32.94 -3.96
C ASP A 44 8.94 33.72 -3.21
N GLY A 45 9.29 34.88 -2.65
CA GLY A 45 8.39 35.71 -1.88
C GLY A 45 8.15 35.21 -0.45
N SER A 46 9.19 34.73 0.25
CA SER A 46 9.05 34.20 1.61
C SER A 46 8.50 35.22 2.61
N SER A 47 7.74 34.72 3.58
CA SER A 47 7.10 35.46 4.67
C SER A 47 7.82 35.36 6.02
N ASP A 48 8.86 34.53 6.10
CA ASP A 48 9.72 34.36 7.27
C ASP A 48 11.07 35.10 7.09
N ALA A 49 12.04 34.81 7.97
CA ALA A 49 13.38 35.42 7.95
C ALA A 49 14.27 34.98 6.76
N THR A 50 13.78 34.18 5.81
CA THR A 50 14.55 33.64 4.66
C THR A 50 15.32 34.74 3.92
N PHE A 51 14.65 35.85 3.59
CA PHE A 51 15.28 36.93 2.82
C PHE A 51 16.35 37.68 3.62
N GLU A 52 16.10 37.91 4.91
CA GLU A 52 17.02 38.60 5.84
C GLU A 52 18.30 37.79 6.05
N ILE A 53 18.17 36.45 6.10
CA ILE A 53 19.29 35.51 6.14
C ILE A 53 20.13 35.63 4.86
N ILE A 54 19.50 35.65 3.67
CA ILE A 54 20.22 35.80 2.39
C ILE A 54 20.99 37.11 2.34
N GLU A 55 20.35 38.24 2.70
CA GLU A 55 21.02 39.53 2.73
C GLU A 55 22.24 39.55 3.66
N ARG A 56 22.16 38.87 4.81
CA ARG A 56 23.25 38.77 5.77
C ARG A 56 24.46 38.03 5.19
N TYR A 57 24.26 36.90 4.51
CA TYR A 57 25.37 36.20 3.85
C TYR A 57 25.90 37.00 2.65
N ALA A 58 25.03 37.61 1.84
CA ALA A 58 25.45 38.40 0.67
C ALA A 58 26.21 39.69 1.02
N LYS A 59 26.01 40.26 2.21
CA LYS A 59 26.84 41.36 2.75
C LYS A 59 28.28 40.90 3.08
N ASN A 60 28.49 39.61 3.32
CA ASN A 60 29.77 39.04 3.75
C ASN A 60 30.51 38.30 2.62
N ASP A 61 29.81 37.72 1.64
CA ASP A 61 30.41 37.01 0.50
C ASP A 61 29.95 37.59 -0.85
N PRO A 62 30.84 38.24 -1.64
CA PRO A 62 30.49 38.90 -2.90
C PRO A 62 30.16 37.91 -4.04
N ARG A 63 30.34 36.61 -3.86
CA ARG A 63 29.90 35.58 -4.83
C ARG A 63 28.38 35.42 -4.83
N ILE A 64 27.70 35.83 -3.76
CA ILE A 64 26.25 35.67 -3.62
C ILE A 64 25.51 36.77 -4.40
N ARG A 65 24.70 36.34 -5.38
CA ARG A 65 23.82 37.18 -6.20
C ARG A 65 22.38 36.79 -5.94
N TYR A 66 21.61 37.64 -5.26
CA TYR A 66 20.26 37.29 -4.81
C TYR A 66 19.12 38.09 -5.45
N SER A 67 17.90 37.59 -5.31
CA SER A 67 16.64 38.28 -5.64
C SER A 67 15.48 37.78 -4.80
N LYS A 68 14.44 38.61 -4.67
CA LYS A 68 13.12 38.23 -4.18
C LYS A 68 12.10 38.38 -5.30
N ASN A 69 11.21 37.41 -5.44
CA ASN A 69 10.05 37.49 -6.33
C ASN A 69 8.92 38.24 -5.60
N ASP A 70 8.23 39.15 -6.29
CA ASP A 70 7.10 39.92 -5.71
C ASP A 70 5.91 39.03 -5.32
N GLN A 71 5.81 37.86 -5.94
CA GLN A 71 4.79 36.83 -5.71
C GLN A 71 5.41 35.45 -5.88
N ARG A 72 4.82 34.45 -5.22
CA ARG A 72 5.27 33.06 -5.26
C ARG A 72 5.05 32.43 -6.65
N LEU A 73 6.12 32.11 -7.35
CA LEU A 73 6.13 31.54 -8.70
C LEU A 73 6.11 30.00 -8.71
N GLY A 74 6.51 29.36 -7.61
CA GLY A 74 6.67 27.93 -7.46
C GLY A 74 8.08 27.42 -7.81
N LEU A 75 8.45 26.28 -7.22
CA LEU A 75 9.81 25.73 -7.20
C LEU A 75 10.55 25.77 -8.55
N PHE A 76 9.97 25.18 -9.60
CA PHE A 76 10.62 25.08 -10.91
C PHE A 76 10.73 26.41 -11.65
N GLN A 77 9.76 27.32 -11.48
CA GLN A 77 9.90 28.66 -12.05
C GLN A 77 10.95 29.48 -11.29
N ASN A 78 11.07 29.29 -9.97
CA ASN A 78 12.12 29.93 -9.18
C ASN A 78 13.52 29.37 -9.53
N TYR A 79 13.66 28.06 -9.80
CA TYR A 79 14.86 27.50 -10.43
C TYR A 79 15.17 28.20 -11.76
N ASN A 80 14.17 28.44 -12.62
CA ASN A 80 14.36 29.13 -13.90
C ASN A 80 14.87 30.57 -13.74
N ILE A 81 14.49 31.29 -12.67
CA ILE A 81 15.07 32.60 -12.34
C ILE A 81 16.57 32.48 -12.04
N CYS A 82 17.00 31.46 -11.30
CA CYS A 82 18.42 31.19 -11.06
C CYS A 82 19.15 30.86 -12.37
N LEU A 83 18.61 29.95 -13.20
CA LEU A 83 19.18 29.54 -14.49
C LEU A 83 19.34 30.73 -15.46
N LEU A 84 18.36 31.63 -15.53
CA LEU A 84 18.41 32.83 -16.39
C LEU A 84 19.54 33.79 -15.95
N ARG A 85 19.85 33.83 -14.66
CA ARG A 85 20.87 34.73 -14.07
C ARG A 85 22.28 34.12 -14.08
N ALA A 86 22.40 32.81 -14.35
CA ALA A 86 23.65 32.05 -14.37
C ALA A 86 24.58 32.48 -15.51
N LYS A 87 25.84 32.77 -15.16
CA LYS A 87 26.91 33.17 -16.08
C LYS A 87 27.86 32.01 -16.39
N GLY A 88 28.18 31.16 -15.42
CA GLY A 88 29.23 30.15 -15.53
C GLY A 88 28.96 29.01 -16.50
N GLU A 89 30.02 28.33 -16.90
CA GLU A 89 29.99 27.22 -17.87
C GLU A 89 29.19 26.01 -17.36
N TYR A 90 29.25 25.75 -16.05
CA TYR A 90 28.54 24.66 -15.38
C TYR A 90 27.44 25.20 -14.46
N ILE A 91 26.31 24.50 -14.44
CA ILE A 91 25.19 24.77 -13.55
C ILE A 91 25.20 23.73 -12.43
N LYS A 92 25.16 24.22 -11.18
CA LYS A 92 25.06 23.41 -9.98
C LYS A 92 23.76 23.73 -9.22
N PRO A 93 22.66 23.00 -9.44
CA PRO A 93 21.44 23.16 -8.66
C PRO A 93 21.69 22.82 -7.18
N HIS A 94 20.97 23.49 -6.29
CA HIS A 94 20.99 23.24 -4.84
C HIS A 94 19.60 23.47 -4.24
N ALA A 95 19.35 22.90 -3.06
CA ALA A 95 18.12 23.07 -2.30
C ALA A 95 18.39 23.79 -0.97
N GLN A 96 17.36 24.38 -0.37
CA GLN A 96 17.47 25.20 0.85
C GLN A 96 17.73 24.39 2.13
N ASP A 97 17.55 23.07 2.04
CA ASP A 97 17.47 22.09 3.12
C ASP A 97 18.58 21.03 3.04
N ASP A 98 19.19 20.86 1.87
CA ASP A 98 20.27 19.89 1.62
C ASP A 98 21.67 20.41 1.98
N LEU A 99 22.63 19.49 2.16
CA LEU A 99 24.03 19.80 2.50
C LEU A 99 25.00 19.17 1.49
N TRP A 100 26.19 19.75 1.36
CA TRP A 100 27.29 19.22 0.54
C TRP A 100 28.55 18.95 1.35
N GLU A 101 29.27 17.89 0.98
CA GLU A 101 30.64 17.68 1.45
C GLU A 101 31.59 18.68 0.74
N PRO A 102 32.71 19.09 1.36
CA PRO A 102 33.56 20.18 0.85
C PRO A 102 34.11 20.00 -0.57
N THR A 103 34.25 18.76 -1.06
CA THR A 103 34.88 18.46 -2.37
C THR A 103 33.88 18.29 -3.52
N LEU A 104 32.56 18.38 -3.30
CA LEU A 104 31.54 18.05 -4.31
C LEU A 104 31.75 18.81 -5.64
N ILE A 105 31.91 20.13 -5.59
CA ILE A 105 32.06 20.95 -6.80
C ILE A 105 33.37 20.61 -7.53
N GLU A 106 34.47 20.42 -6.80
CA GLU A 106 35.77 20.07 -7.38
C GLU A 106 35.71 18.74 -8.16
N ARG A 107 35.12 17.70 -7.54
CA ARG A 107 34.97 16.37 -8.17
C ARG A 107 34.09 16.43 -9.42
N GLN A 108 33.00 17.20 -9.39
CA GLN A 108 32.08 17.34 -10.53
C GLN A 108 32.64 18.20 -11.68
N VAL A 109 33.38 19.27 -11.36
CA VAL A 109 34.09 20.07 -12.37
C VAL A 109 35.15 19.24 -13.09
N ALA A 110 35.96 18.46 -12.37
CA ALA A 110 36.98 17.60 -12.96
C ALA A 110 36.37 16.62 -14.00
N VAL A 111 35.30 15.91 -13.62
CA VAL A 111 34.58 14.99 -14.53
C VAL A 111 34.10 15.68 -15.81
N LEU A 112 33.50 16.87 -15.69
CA LEU A 112 32.99 17.60 -16.86
C LEU A 112 34.11 18.24 -17.71
N GLN A 113 35.22 18.67 -17.11
CA GLN A 113 36.36 19.21 -17.87
C GLN A 113 37.10 18.11 -18.66
N GLU A 114 37.33 16.95 -18.04
CA GLU A 114 38.04 15.83 -18.66
C GLU A 114 37.20 15.12 -19.74
N ASN A 115 35.86 15.18 -19.64
CA ASN A 115 34.97 14.39 -20.49
C ASN A 115 33.94 15.28 -21.25
N PRO A 116 34.31 15.86 -22.41
CA PRO A 116 33.42 16.72 -23.22
C PRO A 116 32.08 16.10 -23.62
N LYS A 117 32.00 14.76 -23.71
CA LYS A 117 30.77 14.02 -24.05
C LYS A 117 29.75 13.96 -22.92
N ILE A 118 30.17 14.14 -21.67
CA ILE A 118 29.27 14.11 -20.51
C ILE A 118 28.45 15.40 -20.49
N ALA A 119 27.13 15.25 -20.48
CA ALA A 119 26.18 16.35 -20.35
C ALA A 119 25.78 16.59 -18.89
N LEU A 120 25.76 15.53 -18.07
CA LEU A 120 25.27 15.51 -16.69
C LEU A 120 26.15 14.59 -15.84
N VAL A 121 26.63 15.07 -14.69
CA VAL A 121 27.27 14.26 -13.65
C VAL A 121 26.43 14.32 -12.38
N SER A 122 26.35 13.22 -11.62
CA SER A 122 25.86 13.26 -10.23
C SER A 122 26.81 12.52 -9.28
N SER A 123 26.55 12.62 -7.97
CA SER A 123 27.25 11.86 -6.93
C SER A 123 26.29 10.97 -6.14
N ARG A 124 26.83 9.98 -5.43
CA ARG A 124 26.09 9.30 -4.36
C ARG A 124 25.66 10.33 -3.30
N ARG A 125 24.53 10.05 -2.63
CA ARG A 125 23.97 10.87 -1.55
C ARG A 125 23.81 10.09 -0.26
N LYS A 126 23.96 10.78 0.86
CA LYS A 126 23.38 10.39 2.16
C LYS A 126 21.95 10.89 2.23
N VAL A 127 21.17 10.33 3.15
CA VAL A 127 19.86 10.87 3.51
C VAL A 127 19.89 11.20 5.00
N ILE A 128 19.45 12.40 5.35
CA ILE A 128 19.48 12.92 6.71
C ILE A 128 18.10 13.34 7.20
N ASP A 129 17.87 13.26 8.51
CA ASP A 129 16.69 13.82 9.16
C ASP A 129 16.79 15.35 9.34
N GLU A 130 15.74 15.95 9.90
CA GLU A 130 15.71 17.37 10.31
C GLU A 130 16.88 17.75 11.26
N ASN A 131 17.38 16.81 12.05
CA ASN A 131 18.51 17.00 12.97
C ASN A 131 19.89 16.79 12.31
N GLY A 132 19.95 16.47 11.02
CA GLY A 132 21.19 16.19 10.29
C GLY A 132 21.78 14.80 10.54
N ARG A 133 21.04 13.90 11.18
CA ARG A 133 21.46 12.51 11.43
C ARG A 133 21.21 11.68 10.19
N SER A 134 22.18 10.86 9.79
CA SER A 134 21.99 9.91 8.69
C SER A 134 20.88 8.91 9.03
N ILE A 135 19.93 8.76 8.11
CA ILE A 135 18.83 7.79 8.20
C ILE A 135 18.91 6.80 7.03
N PRO A 136 18.49 5.53 7.20
CA PRO A 136 18.29 4.62 6.08
C PRO A 136 17.31 5.21 5.07
N HIS A 137 17.57 5.04 3.78
CA HIS A 137 16.60 5.33 2.73
C HIS A 137 16.51 4.13 1.78
N GLU A 138 15.57 3.25 2.07
CA GLU A 138 15.25 2.12 1.20
C GLU A 138 14.80 2.61 -0.20
N GLY A 139 15.04 1.79 -1.22
CA GLY A 139 14.60 2.06 -2.59
C GLY A 139 15.40 3.10 -3.38
N ILE A 140 16.49 3.66 -2.85
CA ILE A 140 17.46 4.36 -3.68
C ILE A 140 18.14 3.32 -4.58
N VAL A 141 17.98 3.50 -5.89
CA VAL A 141 18.69 2.76 -6.93
C VAL A 141 19.56 3.77 -7.65
N THR A 142 20.88 3.66 -7.54
CA THR A 142 21.83 4.47 -8.29
C THR A 142 22.21 3.80 -9.60
N ALA A 143 22.93 4.49 -10.48
CA ALA A 143 23.46 3.88 -11.70
C ALA A 143 24.44 2.74 -11.40
N LEU A 144 25.23 2.86 -10.32
CA LEU A 144 26.14 1.80 -9.86
C LEU A 144 25.40 0.49 -9.57
N ASP A 145 24.21 0.57 -8.96
CA ASP A 145 23.42 -0.60 -8.56
C ASP A 145 22.78 -1.33 -9.76
N LEU A 146 22.70 -0.66 -10.92
CA LEU A 146 22.12 -1.20 -12.16
C LEU A 146 23.17 -1.68 -13.16
N PHE A 147 24.30 -0.98 -13.24
CA PHE A 147 25.29 -1.14 -14.31
C PHE A 147 26.68 -1.55 -13.79
N GLY A 148 26.88 -1.63 -12.48
CA GLY A 148 28.17 -1.93 -11.86
C GLY A 148 29.12 -0.74 -11.80
N SER A 149 30.40 -1.03 -11.58
CA SER A 149 31.45 -0.10 -11.14
C SER A 149 32.00 0.88 -12.19
N GLU A 150 31.36 1.01 -13.35
CA GLU A 150 31.78 1.99 -14.36
C GLU A 150 31.39 3.42 -13.94
N PRO A 151 32.25 4.44 -14.09
CA PRO A 151 31.91 5.83 -13.72
C PRO A 151 31.15 6.59 -14.82
N PHE A 152 31.04 6.03 -16.03
CA PHE A 152 30.42 6.66 -17.20
C PHE A 152 29.40 5.73 -17.84
N TYR A 153 28.26 6.29 -18.25
CA TYR A 153 27.13 5.52 -18.79
C TYR A 153 26.50 6.22 -20.00
N ALA A 154 26.06 5.44 -20.99
CA ALA A 154 25.37 5.99 -22.15
C ALA A 154 24.03 6.62 -21.74
N ALA A 155 23.71 7.78 -22.32
CA ALA A 155 22.48 8.51 -22.01
C ALA A 155 21.22 7.66 -22.16
N GLU A 156 21.13 6.83 -23.22
CA GLU A 156 19.97 5.99 -23.51
C GLU A 156 19.72 4.91 -22.44
N ASP A 157 20.78 4.37 -21.83
CA ASP A 157 20.66 3.36 -20.77
C ASP A 157 20.06 3.97 -19.51
N ILE A 158 20.56 5.15 -19.10
CA ILE A 158 20.04 5.90 -17.96
C ILE A 158 18.59 6.34 -18.21
N ILE A 159 18.29 6.86 -19.40
CA ILE A 159 16.92 7.26 -19.77
C ILE A 159 15.96 6.07 -19.73
N SER A 160 16.36 4.92 -20.30
CA SER A 160 15.54 3.72 -20.35
C SER A 160 15.23 3.17 -18.96
N HIS A 161 16.26 3.01 -18.12
CA HIS A 161 16.09 2.47 -16.76
C HIS A 161 15.42 3.46 -15.81
N SER A 162 15.46 4.76 -16.09
CA SER A 162 14.70 5.77 -15.34
C SER A 162 13.22 5.78 -15.72
N LEU A 163 12.83 5.25 -16.88
CA LEU A 163 11.45 5.21 -17.38
C LEU A 163 10.78 3.84 -17.26
N ASP A 164 11.52 2.74 -17.10
CA ASP A 164 10.95 1.40 -16.95
C ASP A 164 11.62 0.53 -15.87
N PRO A 165 11.04 0.44 -14.65
CA PRO A 165 9.95 1.27 -14.12
C PRO A 165 10.44 2.69 -13.80
N LEU A 166 9.52 3.65 -13.61
CA LEU A 166 9.90 5.02 -13.23
C LEU A 166 10.73 5.04 -11.93
N ARG A 167 11.97 5.54 -12.00
CA ARG A 167 12.93 5.61 -10.89
C ARG A 167 13.77 6.88 -10.96
N ASN A 168 14.10 7.47 -9.81
CA ASN A 168 15.11 8.53 -9.74
C ASN A 168 16.52 7.93 -9.57
N ILE A 169 17.13 7.51 -10.69
CA ILE A 169 18.47 6.91 -10.73
C ILE A 169 19.58 7.97 -10.58
N ILE A 170 19.28 9.19 -11.02
CA ILE A 170 20.23 10.30 -11.16
C ILE A 170 20.44 11.01 -9.82
N GLY A 171 19.35 11.24 -9.08
CA GLY A 171 19.33 11.95 -7.81
C GLY A 171 18.57 13.29 -7.87
N GLU A 172 18.46 13.90 -6.71
CA GLU A 172 17.82 15.20 -6.45
C GLU A 172 18.74 16.35 -6.92
N PRO A 173 18.22 17.59 -7.08
CA PRO A 173 19.00 18.70 -7.63
C PRO A 173 20.36 18.95 -6.96
N CYS A 174 20.46 18.77 -5.64
CA CYS A 174 21.72 18.92 -4.90
C CYS A 174 22.83 17.95 -5.35
N THR A 175 22.48 16.81 -5.94
CA THR A 175 23.44 15.76 -6.36
C THR A 175 24.07 16.04 -7.71
N VAL A 176 23.45 16.81 -8.60
CA VAL A 176 23.84 16.90 -10.03
C VAL A 176 24.68 18.13 -10.37
N MET A 177 25.41 18.08 -11.49
CA MET A 177 25.98 19.24 -12.19
C MET A 177 25.92 19.01 -13.70
N PHE A 178 25.67 20.05 -14.50
CA PHE A 178 25.55 19.93 -15.95
C PHE A 178 26.06 21.17 -16.69
N ARG A 179 26.31 21.05 -18.00
CA ARG A 179 26.76 22.18 -18.84
C ARG A 179 25.65 23.22 -19.03
N LYS A 180 25.98 24.51 -18.95
CA LYS A 180 25.05 25.61 -19.23
C LYS A 180 24.47 25.55 -20.65
N THR A 181 25.23 25.06 -21.63
CA THR A 181 24.74 24.78 -22.99
C THR A 181 23.58 23.76 -23.03
N SER A 182 23.47 22.91 -22.00
CA SER A 182 22.37 21.95 -21.86
C SER A 182 21.08 22.55 -21.29
N VAL A 183 21.07 23.76 -20.72
CA VAL A 183 19.89 24.38 -20.07
C VAL A 183 18.63 24.40 -20.96
N GLY A 184 18.76 24.80 -22.22
CA GLY A 184 17.61 24.91 -23.13
C GLY A 184 16.51 25.82 -22.57
N SER A 185 15.29 25.31 -22.45
CA SER A 185 14.12 26.03 -21.90
C SER A 185 14.02 26.01 -20.37
N GLY A 186 15.00 25.48 -19.65
CA GLY A 186 14.94 25.32 -18.19
C GLY A 186 13.97 24.22 -17.74
N PHE A 187 13.60 24.23 -16.45
CA PHE A 187 12.64 23.31 -15.85
C PHE A 187 11.21 23.58 -16.35
N ALA A 188 10.46 22.51 -16.59
CA ALA A 188 9.09 22.55 -17.06
C ALA A 188 8.11 22.88 -15.90
N THR A 189 7.46 24.04 -15.94
CA THR A 189 6.69 24.59 -14.79
C THR A 189 5.30 23.98 -14.59
N GLN A 190 4.88 23.07 -15.47
CA GLN A 190 3.69 22.22 -15.30
C GLN A 190 3.92 21.04 -14.35
N PHE A 191 5.19 20.72 -14.03
CA PHE A 191 5.53 19.73 -13.02
C PHE A 191 5.48 20.33 -11.62
N ARG A 192 5.31 19.49 -10.58
CA ARG A 192 5.30 19.92 -9.18
C ARG A 192 6.22 19.07 -8.28
N HIS A 193 6.37 17.77 -8.59
CA HIS A 193 7.13 16.78 -7.83
C HIS A 193 8.35 16.25 -8.59
N ILE A 194 8.20 15.73 -9.83
CA ILE A 194 9.29 15.07 -10.60
C ILE A 194 9.80 15.91 -11.80
N GLY A 195 9.66 17.22 -11.73
CA GLY A 195 10.15 18.13 -12.78
C GLY A 195 11.68 18.17 -12.88
N ASP A 196 12.39 17.72 -11.84
CA ASP A 196 13.82 17.45 -11.85
C ASP A 196 14.17 16.21 -12.69
N ILE A 197 13.47 15.09 -12.48
CA ILE A 197 13.63 13.87 -13.28
C ILE A 197 13.39 14.17 -14.77
N GLU A 198 12.31 14.87 -15.11
CA GLU A 198 12.04 15.30 -16.50
C GLU A 198 13.23 16.08 -17.08
N TYR A 199 13.76 17.02 -16.33
CA TYR A 199 14.82 17.91 -16.79
C TYR A 199 16.16 17.20 -16.93
N TRP A 200 16.51 16.28 -16.03
CA TRP A 200 17.70 15.43 -16.16
C TRP A 200 17.62 14.54 -17.40
N LEU A 201 16.47 13.90 -17.63
CA LEU A 201 16.25 13.08 -18.83
C LEU A 201 16.32 13.91 -20.12
N ARG A 202 15.84 15.15 -20.11
CA ARG A 202 15.96 16.10 -21.23
C ARG A 202 17.39 16.63 -21.43
N ILE A 203 18.19 16.76 -20.37
CA ILE A 203 19.62 17.10 -20.47
C ILE A 203 20.42 15.93 -21.07
N LEU A 204 20.12 14.68 -20.68
CA LEU A 204 20.77 13.48 -21.21
C LEU A 204 20.51 13.26 -22.71
N GLN A 205 19.46 13.85 -23.30
CA GLN A 205 19.29 13.87 -24.76
C GLN A 205 20.39 14.64 -25.51
N LYS A 206 21.30 15.32 -24.79
CA LYS A 206 22.42 16.11 -25.35
C LYS A 206 23.81 15.48 -25.13
N GLY A 207 23.92 14.40 -24.36
CA GLY A 207 25.19 13.75 -24.06
C GLY A 207 25.11 12.81 -22.86
N ASP A 208 26.19 12.09 -22.64
CA ASP A 208 26.25 10.95 -21.72
C ASP A 208 26.27 11.35 -20.23
N TYR A 209 26.14 10.35 -19.37
CA TYR A 209 26.02 10.50 -17.91
C TYR A 209 27.29 10.04 -17.19
N ALA A 210 27.64 10.71 -16.10
CA ALA A 210 28.71 10.28 -15.20
C ALA A 210 28.19 10.17 -13.76
N PHE A 211 28.68 9.17 -13.02
CA PHE A 211 28.33 8.96 -11.62
C PHE A 211 29.58 8.88 -10.75
N ILE A 212 29.64 9.73 -9.73
CA ILE A 212 30.71 9.74 -8.73
C ILE A 212 30.24 8.90 -7.54
N ASN A 213 30.85 7.73 -7.36
CA ASN A 213 30.52 6.81 -6.27
C ASN A 213 31.11 7.23 -4.91
N GLU A 214 30.99 8.51 -4.57
CA GLU A 214 31.37 9.12 -3.31
C GLU A 214 30.16 9.86 -2.74
N GLU A 215 29.94 9.76 -1.43
CA GLU A 215 28.80 10.38 -0.75
C GLU A 215 29.02 11.88 -0.51
N LEU A 216 28.89 12.67 -1.58
CA LEU A 216 29.28 14.08 -1.61
C LEU A 216 28.13 15.07 -1.37
N ALA A 217 26.89 14.58 -1.26
CA ALA A 217 25.70 15.36 -0.94
C ALA A 217 24.83 14.65 0.11
N SER A 218 24.07 15.40 0.90
CA SER A 218 23.10 14.87 1.87
C SER A 218 21.73 15.46 1.60
N PHE A 219 20.77 14.59 1.27
CA PHE A 219 19.37 14.95 1.01
C PHE A 219 18.56 14.92 2.32
N ARG A 220 17.86 16.01 2.66
CA ARG A 220 17.12 16.10 3.94
C ARG A 220 15.66 15.68 3.81
N LYS A 221 15.20 14.85 4.76
CA LYS A 221 13.79 14.52 4.97
C LYS A 221 13.24 15.19 6.23
N HIS A 222 12.17 15.95 6.07
CA HIS A 222 11.42 16.59 7.16
C HIS A 222 9.96 16.83 6.72
N ALA A 223 9.05 16.98 7.69
CA ALA A 223 7.61 17.03 7.41
C ALA A 223 7.16 18.30 6.66
N SER A 224 7.89 19.41 6.79
CA SER A 224 7.65 20.68 6.10
C SER A 224 8.26 20.75 4.68
N GLY A 225 8.98 19.72 4.24
CA GLY A 225 9.65 19.69 2.94
C GLY A 225 8.68 19.61 1.75
N ALA A 226 9.09 20.18 0.61
CA ALA A 226 8.26 20.23 -0.61
C ALA A 226 7.80 18.83 -1.07
N THR A 227 8.67 17.83 -0.95
CA THR A 227 8.36 16.41 -1.27
C THR A 227 7.21 15.86 -0.43
N ALA A 228 7.18 16.16 0.88
CA ALA A 228 6.12 15.71 1.78
C ALA A 228 4.77 16.36 1.45
N ALA A 229 4.77 17.69 1.26
CA ALA A 229 3.58 18.44 0.85
C ALA A 229 3.03 17.95 -0.51
N ASN A 230 3.91 17.76 -1.50
CA ASN A 230 3.54 17.31 -2.84
C ASN A 230 2.96 15.88 -2.85
N ASN A 231 3.46 15.00 -1.99
CA ASN A 231 2.92 13.64 -1.83
C ASN A 231 1.51 13.66 -1.23
N ALA A 232 1.26 14.50 -0.21
CA ALA A 232 -0.08 14.67 0.37
C ALA A 232 -1.10 15.25 -0.64
N GLN A 233 -0.64 16.06 -1.60
CA GLN A 233 -1.45 16.66 -2.68
C GLN A 233 -1.50 15.80 -3.96
N LEU A 234 -0.85 14.63 -3.98
CA LEU A 234 -0.86 13.66 -5.09
C LEU A 234 -0.29 14.16 -6.41
N TRP A 235 0.52 15.22 -6.41
CA TRP A 235 1.00 15.82 -7.67
C TRP A 235 1.82 14.88 -8.53
N LEU A 236 2.51 13.91 -7.91
CA LEU A 236 3.20 12.83 -8.59
C LEU A 236 2.29 12.12 -9.62
N ALA A 237 0.99 11.99 -9.35
CA ALA A 237 0.03 11.39 -10.29
C ALA A 237 -0.12 12.20 -11.58
N SER A 238 -0.23 13.53 -11.44
CA SER A 238 -0.34 14.48 -12.56
C SER A 238 0.98 14.54 -13.35
N ASP A 239 2.10 14.61 -12.63
CA ASP A 239 3.43 14.67 -13.22
C ASP A 239 3.78 13.39 -14.00
N ILE A 240 3.34 12.20 -13.57
CA ILE A 240 3.52 10.95 -14.34
C ILE A 240 2.82 11.04 -15.71
N VAL A 241 1.64 11.66 -15.76
CA VAL A 241 0.96 11.93 -17.03
C VAL A 241 1.79 12.90 -17.87
N HIS A 242 2.16 14.07 -17.33
CA HIS A 242 2.99 15.06 -18.03
C HIS A 242 4.32 14.49 -18.54
N LEU A 243 5.01 13.68 -17.74
CA LEU A 243 6.25 13.00 -18.11
C LEU A 243 6.05 12.05 -19.29
N SER A 244 4.90 11.37 -19.36
CA SER A 244 4.61 10.48 -20.49
C SER A 244 4.53 11.24 -21.83
N TYR A 245 3.99 12.46 -21.83
CA TYR A 245 3.95 13.34 -23.01
C TYR A 245 5.36 13.88 -23.32
N ALA A 246 6.08 14.38 -22.30
CA ALA A 246 7.43 14.93 -22.46
C ALA A 246 8.44 13.89 -22.99
N MET A 247 8.30 12.63 -22.59
CA MET A 247 9.20 11.53 -22.95
C MET A 247 8.60 10.56 -23.99
N GLU A 248 7.60 10.97 -24.78
CA GLU A 248 6.92 10.09 -25.74
C GLU A 248 7.90 9.46 -26.76
N SER A 249 8.94 10.19 -27.18
CA SER A 249 9.99 9.68 -28.07
C SER A 249 10.85 8.59 -27.42
N SER A 250 11.33 8.83 -26.19
CA SER A 250 12.10 7.85 -25.41
C SER A 250 11.28 6.61 -25.07
N LEU A 251 10.01 6.79 -24.68
CA LEU A 251 9.08 5.69 -24.43
C LEU A 251 8.90 4.82 -25.68
N LYS A 252 8.77 5.42 -26.87
CA LYS A 252 8.70 4.66 -28.15
C LYS A 252 9.97 3.84 -28.42
N LYS A 253 11.17 4.37 -28.11
CA LYS A 253 12.44 3.62 -28.29
C LYS A 253 12.46 2.34 -27.45
N ILE A 254 12.03 2.41 -26.19
CA ILE A 254 11.93 1.24 -25.29
C ILE A 254 10.68 0.38 -25.54
N GLY A 255 10.00 0.55 -26.67
CA GLY A 255 8.80 -0.23 -27.03
C GLY A 255 7.57 0.02 -26.14
N LYS A 256 7.53 1.15 -25.42
CA LYS A 256 6.51 1.48 -24.43
C LYS A 256 5.59 2.59 -24.95
N SER A 257 4.28 2.36 -24.93
CA SER A 257 3.33 3.45 -25.20
C SER A 257 3.15 4.34 -23.96
N ARG A 258 2.81 5.62 -24.14
CA ARG A 258 2.46 6.52 -23.02
C ARG A 258 1.41 5.89 -22.11
N HIS A 259 0.38 5.29 -22.70
CA HIS A 259 -0.69 4.58 -21.99
C HIS A 259 -0.14 3.44 -21.13
N LYS A 260 0.79 2.62 -21.65
CA LYS A 260 1.42 1.53 -20.90
C LYS A 260 2.27 2.07 -19.74
N PHE A 261 3.08 3.10 -19.99
CA PHE A 261 3.88 3.79 -18.96
C PHE A 261 3.01 4.38 -17.84
N VAL A 262 2.05 5.25 -18.17
CA VAL A 262 1.16 5.87 -17.17
C VAL A 262 0.41 4.80 -16.38
N ARG A 263 -0.09 3.76 -17.03
CA ARG A 263 -0.80 2.65 -16.38
C ARG A 263 0.08 1.86 -15.40
N GLU A 264 1.31 1.52 -15.78
CA GLU A 264 2.22 0.73 -14.95
C GLU A 264 2.84 1.55 -13.81
N THR A 265 3.15 2.82 -14.05
CA THR A 265 3.67 3.72 -13.02
C THR A 265 2.58 4.13 -12.02
N LEU A 266 1.36 4.43 -12.50
CA LEU A 266 0.22 4.71 -11.61
C LEU A 266 -0.36 3.45 -10.94
N TYR A 267 0.00 2.24 -11.35
CA TYR A 267 -0.40 1.02 -10.64
C TYR A 267 0.03 1.09 -9.16
N TRP A 268 1.30 1.38 -8.91
CA TRP A 268 1.86 1.54 -7.56
C TRP A 268 1.22 2.70 -6.80
N LEU A 269 1.00 3.83 -7.50
CA LEU A 269 0.33 4.99 -6.93
C LEU A 269 -1.13 4.68 -6.55
N SER A 270 -1.85 3.89 -7.36
CA SER A 270 -3.25 3.52 -7.10
C SER A 270 -3.43 2.75 -5.80
N CYS A 271 -2.47 1.88 -5.46
CA CYS A 271 -2.47 1.14 -4.20
C CYS A 271 -2.17 2.03 -2.98
N ALA A 272 -1.45 3.15 -3.15
CA ALA A 272 -1.26 4.18 -2.12
C ALA A 272 -2.47 5.13 -2.02
N LEU A 273 -3.00 5.57 -3.16
CA LEU A 273 -4.21 6.41 -3.30
C LEU A 273 -5.43 5.78 -2.65
N SER A 274 -5.70 4.48 -2.90
CA SER A 274 -6.75 3.76 -2.17
C SER A 274 -6.52 3.86 -0.68
N ASN A 275 -5.29 3.70 -0.20
CA ASN A 275 -5.01 3.74 1.24
C ASN A 275 -5.37 5.09 1.85
N LEU A 276 -4.99 6.19 1.21
CA LEU A 276 -5.29 7.55 1.68
C LEU A 276 -6.80 7.87 1.63
N ILE A 277 -7.52 7.31 0.66
CA ILE A 277 -8.99 7.42 0.59
C ILE A 277 -9.65 6.57 1.70
N ASP A 278 -9.19 5.32 1.85
CA ASP A 278 -9.70 4.34 2.82
C ASP A 278 -9.47 4.80 4.28
N THR A 279 -8.37 5.52 4.57
CA THR A 279 -8.10 6.14 5.89
C THR A 279 -8.73 7.52 6.09
N GLY A 280 -9.36 8.11 5.05
CA GLY A 280 -9.92 9.46 5.09
C GLY A 280 -8.88 10.59 5.06
N GLU A 281 -7.59 10.26 4.93
CA GLU A 281 -6.50 11.22 4.78
C GLU A 281 -6.59 12.02 3.49
N LEU A 282 -7.14 11.44 2.42
CA LEU A 282 -7.55 12.12 1.19
C LEU A 282 -9.08 12.23 1.18
N ASN A 283 -9.60 13.46 1.13
CA ASN A 283 -11.04 13.71 1.08
C ASN A 283 -11.37 14.99 0.30
N GLU A 284 -12.64 15.13 -0.08
CA GLU A 284 -13.19 16.20 -0.91
C GLU A 284 -12.83 17.62 -0.40
N LYS A 285 -12.84 17.83 0.92
CA LYS A 285 -12.45 19.14 1.52
C LYS A 285 -10.96 19.46 1.32
N LYS A 286 -10.07 18.46 1.33
CA LYS A 286 -8.64 18.69 1.13
C LYS A 286 -8.31 19.02 -0.33
N LEU A 287 -8.97 18.39 -1.30
CA LEU A 287 -8.83 18.78 -2.72
C LEU A 287 -9.42 20.17 -3.03
N HIS A 288 -10.45 20.62 -2.30
CA HIS A 288 -11.09 21.91 -2.56
C HIS A 288 -10.43 23.12 -1.91
N ASN A 289 -9.64 22.94 -0.86
CA ASN A 289 -9.01 24.07 -0.13
C ASN A 289 -7.72 24.59 -0.78
N ASP A 290 -7.22 23.96 -1.84
CA ASP A 290 -5.94 24.32 -2.44
C ASP A 290 -6.08 25.47 -3.45
N GLN A 291 -5.66 26.68 -3.05
CA GLN A 291 -5.81 27.90 -3.84
C GLN A 291 -4.89 27.97 -5.08
N PHE A 292 -4.06 26.95 -5.32
CA PHE A 292 -3.00 26.94 -6.36
C PHE A 292 -3.30 26.08 -7.59
N LEU A 293 -4.50 25.47 -7.69
CA LEU A 293 -4.92 24.62 -8.82
C LEU A 293 -5.05 25.40 -10.15
N ARG A 294 -4.10 25.22 -11.08
CA ARG A 294 -4.26 25.71 -12.47
C ARG A 294 -5.13 24.74 -13.29
N ARG A 295 -5.67 25.22 -14.43
CA ARG A 295 -6.46 24.37 -15.35
C ARG A 295 -5.69 23.17 -15.88
N GLU A 296 -4.39 23.33 -16.13
CA GLU A 296 -3.49 22.28 -16.62
C GLU A 296 -3.28 21.19 -15.57
N ASP A 297 -3.03 21.58 -14.31
CA ASP A 297 -2.88 20.65 -13.19
C ASP A 297 -4.15 19.76 -13.04
N MET A 298 -5.34 20.31 -13.29
CA MET A 298 -6.61 19.58 -13.32
C MET A 298 -6.79 18.63 -14.50
N PHE A 299 -6.05 18.78 -15.60
CA PHE A 299 -6.07 17.84 -16.73
C PHE A 299 -5.26 16.58 -16.38
N GLY A 300 -4.02 16.75 -15.94
CA GLY A 300 -3.16 15.64 -15.51
C GLY A 300 -3.77 14.83 -14.36
N LEU A 301 -4.38 15.49 -13.37
CA LEU A 301 -5.13 14.80 -12.31
C LEU A 301 -6.35 14.00 -12.83
N LYS A 302 -7.11 14.51 -13.82
CA LYS A 302 -8.24 13.78 -14.42
C LYS A 302 -7.78 12.59 -15.25
N GLU A 303 -6.70 12.74 -16.02
CA GLU A 303 -6.11 11.64 -16.79
C GLU A 303 -5.51 10.58 -15.85
N ALA A 304 -4.82 10.99 -14.79
CA ALA A 304 -4.31 10.09 -13.76
C ALA A 304 -5.42 9.33 -13.00
N LEU A 305 -6.52 10.01 -12.65
CA LEU A 305 -7.72 9.37 -12.09
C LEU A 305 -8.34 8.40 -13.10
N PHE A 306 -8.48 8.78 -14.38
CA PHE A 306 -8.97 7.88 -15.43
C PHE A 306 -8.09 6.64 -15.58
N HIS A 307 -6.76 6.81 -15.63
CA HIS A 307 -5.82 5.68 -15.71
C HIS A 307 -5.85 4.82 -14.44
N THR A 308 -6.01 5.42 -13.26
CA THR A 308 -6.21 4.70 -12.00
C THR A 308 -7.51 3.88 -12.03
N MET A 309 -8.62 4.50 -12.46
CA MET A 309 -9.91 3.81 -12.64
C MET A 309 -9.83 2.71 -13.72
N LEU A 310 -9.05 2.93 -14.78
CA LEU A 310 -8.83 1.97 -15.85
C LEU A 310 -7.93 0.80 -15.41
N VAL A 311 -6.88 1.07 -14.63
CA VAL A 311 -6.09 0.04 -13.93
C VAL A 311 -7.03 -0.81 -13.08
N LEU A 312 -7.79 -0.18 -12.18
CA LEU A 312 -8.74 -0.85 -11.29
C LEU A 312 -9.88 -1.59 -12.05
N ALA A 313 -10.15 -1.22 -13.30
CA ALA A 313 -11.10 -1.90 -14.18
C ALA A 313 -10.48 -3.00 -15.08
N GLN A 314 -9.16 -2.94 -15.32
CA GLN A 314 -8.39 -3.90 -16.13
C GLN A 314 -7.72 -4.98 -15.28
N SER A 315 -7.26 -4.68 -14.06
CA SER A 315 -6.61 -5.63 -13.15
C SER A 315 -7.58 -6.64 -12.51
N GLY A 316 -8.80 -6.75 -13.05
CA GLY A 316 -9.71 -7.87 -12.84
C GLY A 316 -9.64 -8.84 -14.01
N ASP A 317 -8.53 -9.58 -14.11
CA ASP A 317 -8.39 -10.70 -15.04
C ASP A 317 -9.16 -11.93 -14.51
N GLY A 318 -9.97 -12.54 -15.39
CA GLY A 318 -10.94 -13.58 -15.00
C GLY A 318 -12.13 -13.79 -15.95
N GLU A 319 -11.86 -13.77 -17.26
CA GLU A 319 -12.68 -14.31 -18.37
C GLU A 319 -14.17 -13.89 -18.57
N ASP A 320 -14.71 -14.28 -19.74
CA ASP A 320 -16.03 -13.94 -20.31
C ASP A 320 -17.22 -14.60 -19.58
N THR A 321 -17.34 -14.39 -18.27
CA THR A 321 -18.45 -14.89 -17.45
C THR A 321 -19.61 -13.90 -17.34
N PRO A 322 -20.88 -14.35 -17.20
CA PRO A 322 -22.03 -13.46 -16.96
C PRO A 322 -21.86 -12.57 -15.72
N MET A 323 -21.16 -13.07 -14.69
CA MET A 323 -20.84 -12.30 -13.48
C MET A 323 -19.74 -11.26 -13.72
N GLY A 324 -18.73 -11.54 -14.56
CA GLY A 324 -17.75 -10.54 -15.00
C GLY A 324 -18.42 -9.38 -15.75
N ALA A 325 -19.40 -9.67 -16.60
CA ALA A 325 -20.19 -8.64 -17.28
C ALA A 325 -21.05 -7.79 -16.32
N LEU A 326 -21.74 -8.43 -15.37
CA LEU A 326 -22.57 -7.72 -14.38
C LEU A 326 -21.72 -6.86 -13.41
N ARG A 327 -20.55 -7.36 -12.97
CA ARG A 327 -19.57 -6.61 -12.17
C ARG A 327 -19.07 -5.37 -12.92
N ARG A 328 -18.73 -5.50 -14.21
CA ARG A 328 -18.38 -4.34 -15.06
C ARG A 328 -19.54 -3.37 -15.23
N GLU A 329 -20.77 -3.84 -15.48
CA GLU A 329 -21.91 -2.93 -15.70
C GLU A 329 -22.31 -2.15 -14.43
N LEU A 330 -22.27 -2.77 -13.26
CA LEU A 330 -22.51 -2.07 -11.99
C LEU A 330 -21.38 -1.09 -11.65
N ARG A 331 -20.11 -1.52 -11.79
CA ARG A 331 -18.96 -0.63 -11.50
C ARG A 331 -18.86 0.52 -12.50
N ILE A 332 -19.19 0.32 -13.78
CA ILE A 332 -19.29 1.40 -14.76
C ILE A 332 -20.41 2.38 -14.38
N ARG A 333 -21.57 1.92 -13.89
CA ARG A 333 -22.64 2.84 -13.43
C ARG A 333 -22.25 3.64 -12.19
N GLU A 334 -21.50 3.04 -11.25
CA GLU A 334 -20.89 3.75 -10.11
C GLU A 334 -19.89 4.81 -10.60
N LEU A 335 -18.91 4.40 -11.40
CA LEU A 335 -17.86 5.30 -11.92
C LEU A 335 -18.42 6.38 -12.86
N GLU A 336 -19.48 6.10 -13.62
CA GLU A 336 -20.21 7.13 -14.37
C GLU A 336 -21.03 8.06 -13.46
N ALA A 337 -21.50 7.59 -12.29
CA ALA A 337 -22.19 8.42 -11.31
C ALA A 337 -21.21 9.28 -10.50
N ASP A 338 -19.99 8.78 -10.24
CA ASP A 338 -18.88 9.56 -9.68
C ASP A 338 -18.39 10.59 -10.71
N LEU A 339 -18.17 10.18 -11.96
CA LEU A 339 -17.81 11.09 -13.07
C LEU A 339 -18.89 12.14 -13.33
N ARG A 340 -20.18 11.79 -13.27
CA ARG A 340 -21.28 12.77 -13.31
C ARG A 340 -21.21 13.73 -12.13
N ARG A 341 -21.01 13.28 -10.89
CA ARG A 341 -20.78 14.16 -9.72
C ARG A 341 -19.56 15.09 -9.86
N VAL A 342 -18.50 14.65 -10.55
CA VAL A 342 -17.29 15.44 -10.89
C VAL A 342 -17.51 16.40 -12.08
N MET A 343 -18.50 16.14 -12.95
CA MET A 343 -18.93 17.07 -14.02
C MET A 343 -20.06 18.01 -13.56
N ASP A 344 -20.81 17.65 -12.52
CA ASP A 344 -21.91 18.45 -11.96
C ASP A 344 -21.44 19.39 -10.83
N THR A 345 -20.15 19.34 -10.46
CA THR A 345 -19.55 20.21 -9.44
C THR A 345 -19.41 21.66 -9.98
N PRO A 346 -19.62 22.71 -9.16
CA PRO A 346 -19.61 24.10 -9.66
C PRO A 346 -18.31 24.54 -10.37
N SER A 347 -17.17 23.93 -10.07
CA SER A 347 -15.90 24.20 -10.75
C SER A 347 -15.89 23.75 -12.23
N TRP A 348 -16.68 22.74 -12.59
CA TRP A 348 -16.86 22.31 -13.99
C TRP A 348 -17.73 23.29 -14.79
N THR A 349 -18.73 23.90 -14.14
CA THR A 349 -19.57 24.95 -14.76
C THR A 349 -18.96 26.36 -14.72
N LEU A 350 -17.84 26.55 -13.99
CA LEU A 350 -17.18 27.85 -13.80
C LEU A 350 -16.06 28.19 -14.79
N THR A 351 -15.82 27.38 -15.83
CA THR A 351 -14.92 27.81 -16.92
C THR A 351 -15.58 28.90 -17.77
N ARG A 352 -15.13 30.15 -17.54
CA ARG A 352 -15.52 31.45 -18.13
C ARG A 352 -15.96 31.44 -19.61
N SER A 353 -15.39 30.54 -20.42
CA SER A 353 -15.74 30.28 -21.82
C SER A 353 -17.25 30.13 -22.08
N LEU A 354 -18.00 29.51 -21.15
CA LEU A 354 -19.45 29.34 -21.32
C LEU A 354 -20.30 30.58 -20.98
N ARG A 355 -19.75 31.60 -20.31
CA ARG A 355 -20.48 32.87 -20.10
C ARG A 355 -20.46 33.75 -21.36
N GLU A 356 -19.36 33.73 -22.11
CA GLU A 356 -19.29 34.38 -23.42
C GLU A 356 -20.15 33.64 -24.45
N ILE A 357 -20.19 32.30 -24.42
CA ILE A 357 -21.12 31.52 -25.24
C ILE A 357 -22.59 31.82 -24.86
N ASN A 358 -22.92 32.01 -23.58
CA ASN A 358 -24.29 32.35 -23.17
C ASN A 358 -24.68 33.81 -23.52
N LYS A 359 -23.72 34.74 -23.64
CA LYS A 359 -23.96 36.05 -24.28
C LYS A 359 -24.23 35.92 -25.78
N LEU A 360 -23.47 35.07 -26.47
CA LEU A 360 -23.61 34.83 -27.92
C LEU A 360 -24.94 34.16 -28.33
N ILE A 361 -25.69 33.58 -27.39
CA ILE A 361 -26.93 32.84 -27.66
C ILE A 361 -28.20 33.66 -27.35
N GLY A 362 -28.10 34.92 -26.88
CA GLY A 362 -29.28 35.72 -26.53
C GLY A 362 -29.14 37.23 -26.60
N SER A 363 -29.63 37.82 -27.70
CA SER A 363 -29.67 39.28 -28.02
C SER A 363 -28.31 39.95 -28.28
N GLY A 364 -28.21 40.66 -29.41
CA GLY A 364 -26.92 41.04 -30.03
C GLY A 364 -26.31 42.35 -29.53
N GLY A 365 -25.02 42.53 -29.83
CA GLY A 365 -24.26 43.76 -29.55
C GLY A 365 -22.74 43.59 -29.72
N ASP A 366 -22.26 43.81 -30.94
CA ASP A 366 -20.92 44.22 -31.41
C ASP A 366 -19.59 43.58 -30.95
N GLU A 367 -18.57 43.76 -31.80
CA GLU A 367 -17.25 43.11 -31.76
C GLU A 367 -16.21 43.72 -30.79
N LYS A 368 -15.36 42.87 -30.16
CA LYS A 368 -13.86 42.82 -30.33
C LYS A 368 -13.11 42.19 -29.14
N ALA A 369 -11.90 41.69 -29.46
CA ALA A 369 -10.83 41.18 -28.58
C ALA A 369 -11.13 39.83 -27.86
N THR A 370 -10.20 38.86 -27.77
CA THR A 370 -8.77 38.82 -28.19
C THR A 370 -8.34 37.35 -28.43
N GLU A 371 -7.35 37.14 -29.31
CA GLU A 371 -6.72 35.84 -29.54
C GLU A 371 -5.65 35.54 -28.47
N GLU A 372 -5.58 34.30 -27.95
CA GLU A 372 -4.32 33.56 -27.72
C GLU A 372 -4.56 32.09 -27.32
N PHE A 373 -3.79 31.18 -27.91
CA PHE A 373 -3.63 29.74 -27.63
C PHE A 373 -4.84 28.95 -27.07
N THR A 374 -5.76 28.60 -27.96
CA THR A 374 -6.73 27.52 -27.75
C THR A 374 -6.16 26.19 -28.28
N LEU A 375 -6.28 25.10 -27.50
CA LEU A 375 -6.20 23.74 -28.05
C LEU A 375 -7.19 23.62 -29.22
N SER A 376 -6.76 23.12 -30.38
CA SER A 376 -7.65 23.04 -31.53
C SER A 376 -8.85 22.13 -31.24
N LEU A 377 -10.00 22.50 -31.82
CA LEU A 377 -11.23 21.73 -31.72
C LEU A 377 -11.02 20.28 -32.16
N ASP A 378 -10.12 20.07 -33.15
CA ASP A 378 -9.76 18.76 -33.68
C ASP A 378 -9.19 17.81 -32.61
N ALA A 379 -8.33 18.29 -31.71
CA ALA A 379 -7.77 17.44 -30.64
C ALA A 379 -8.83 17.01 -29.61
N GLN A 380 -9.82 17.88 -29.37
CA GLN A 380 -10.94 17.57 -28.48
C GLN A 380 -11.96 16.64 -29.16
N GLU A 381 -12.21 16.84 -30.46
CA GLU A 381 -13.02 15.94 -31.28
C GLU A 381 -12.34 14.59 -31.50
N GLU A 382 -11.02 14.50 -31.68
CA GLU A 382 -10.27 13.23 -31.74
C GLU A 382 -10.40 12.46 -30.44
N TYR A 383 -10.31 13.13 -29.28
CA TYR A 383 -10.50 12.48 -27.98
C TYR A 383 -11.95 11.99 -27.80
N ILE A 384 -12.95 12.79 -28.20
CA ILE A 384 -14.37 12.40 -28.18
C ILE A 384 -14.65 11.27 -29.19
N GLN A 385 -14.05 11.30 -30.37
CA GLN A 385 -14.11 10.24 -31.38
C GLN A 385 -13.48 8.96 -30.83
N TYR A 386 -12.30 9.04 -30.20
CA TYR A 386 -11.60 7.91 -29.58
C TYR A 386 -12.42 7.27 -28.46
N LEU A 387 -13.01 8.07 -27.56
CA LEU A 387 -13.93 7.59 -26.53
C LEU A 387 -15.17 6.94 -27.14
N ARG A 388 -15.83 7.60 -28.10
CA ARG A 388 -17.00 7.04 -28.83
C ARG A 388 -16.64 5.76 -29.58
N GLN A 389 -15.45 5.65 -30.16
CA GLN A 389 -15.00 4.50 -30.93
C GLN A 389 -14.63 3.33 -30.00
N SER A 390 -14.01 3.60 -28.85
CA SER A 390 -13.71 2.62 -27.80
C SER A 390 -14.99 2.06 -27.17
N ILE A 391 -15.94 2.93 -26.81
CA ILE A 391 -17.29 2.53 -26.36
C ILE A 391 -17.99 1.70 -27.45
N ARG A 392 -17.95 2.11 -28.72
CA ARG A 392 -18.51 1.32 -29.84
C ARG A 392 -17.81 -0.03 -30.02
N ARG A 393 -16.51 -0.15 -29.79
CA ARG A 393 -15.77 -1.44 -29.86
C ARG A 393 -16.22 -2.38 -28.74
N VAL A 394 -16.40 -1.87 -27.51
CA VAL A 394 -16.99 -2.62 -26.38
C VAL A 394 -18.43 -3.05 -26.69
N LEU A 395 -19.28 -2.13 -27.15
CA LEU A 395 -20.69 -2.41 -27.51
C LEU A 395 -20.87 -3.33 -28.74
N LYS A 396 -19.86 -3.44 -29.61
CA LYS A 396 -19.87 -4.35 -30.77
C LYS A 396 -19.17 -5.69 -30.49
N SER A 397 -18.54 -5.85 -29.33
CA SER A 397 -17.78 -7.05 -28.97
C SER A 397 -18.65 -8.31 -28.99
N ARG A 398 -18.00 -9.47 -29.17
CA ARG A 398 -18.68 -10.77 -29.21
C ARG A 398 -19.36 -11.07 -27.87
N SER A 399 -18.71 -10.72 -26.75
CA SER A 399 -19.23 -10.88 -25.38
C SER A 399 -20.38 -9.93 -25.04
N TRP A 400 -20.39 -8.68 -25.52
CA TRP A 400 -21.53 -7.77 -25.35
C TRP A 400 -22.79 -8.26 -26.07
N LYS A 401 -22.63 -8.87 -27.25
CA LYS A 401 -23.74 -9.47 -28.00
C LYS A 401 -24.27 -10.76 -27.36
N LEU A 402 -23.37 -11.61 -26.84
CA LEU A 402 -23.72 -12.85 -26.12
C LEU A 402 -24.58 -12.60 -24.87
N THR A 403 -24.29 -11.54 -24.11
CA THR A 403 -25.03 -11.21 -22.88
C THR A 403 -26.43 -10.62 -23.12
N ARG A 404 -26.88 -10.42 -24.37
CA ARG A 404 -28.23 -9.91 -24.69
C ARG A 404 -29.35 -10.86 -24.25
N HIS A 405 -29.12 -12.17 -24.27
CA HIS A 405 -30.13 -13.18 -23.92
C HIS A 405 -30.42 -13.20 -22.40
N PHE A 406 -29.38 -13.07 -21.57
CA PHE A 406 -29.50 -13.00 -20.10
C PHE A 406 -30.26 -11.77 -19.60
N ARG A 407 -30.14 -10.62 -20.30
CA ARG A 407 -30.87 -9.38 -19.95
C ARG A 407 -32.39 -9.51 -20.13
N THR A 408 -32.84 -10.34 -21.09
CA THR A 408 -34.27 -10.65 -21.29
C THR A 408 -34.81 -11.51 -20.14
N LEU A 409 -34.04 -12.51 -19.70
CA LEU A 409 -34.38 -13.36 -18.55
C LEU A 409 -34.43 -12.55 -17.24
N GLN A 410 -33.48 -11.65 -17.02
CA GLN A 410 -33.42 -10.84 -15.79
C GLN A 410 -34.64 -9.91 -15.62
N LYS A 411 -35.26 -9.45 -16.72
CA LYS A 411 -36.54 -8.71 -16.69
C LYS A 411 -37.75 -9.58 -16.32
N GLN A 412 -37.68 -10.90 -16.47
CA GLN A 412 -38.75 -11.83 -16.11
C GLN A 412 -38.68 -12.30 -14.65
N ILE A 413 -37.52 -12.15 -14.00
CA ILE A 413 -37.25 -12.67 -12.64
C ILE A 413 -37.34 -11.58 -11.55
N ALA A 414 -37.41 -10.30 -11.91
CA ALA A 414 -37.52 -9.20 -10.94
C ALA A 414 -38.86 -9.26 -10.15
N PRO A 415 -38.86 -9.35 -8.82
CA PRO A 415 -40.09 -9.44 -8.03
C PRO A 415 -40.89 -8.13 -8.09
N LYS A 416 -42.21 -8.24 -8.23
CA LYS A 416 -43.13 -7.09 -8.14
C LYS A 416 -43.03 -6.49 -6.73
N ARG A 417 -42.84 -5.16 -6.64
CA ARG A 417 -42.79 -4.43 -5.37
C ARG A 417 -44.04 -4.67 -4.53
N ALA A 418 -43.85 -4.88 -3.23
CA ALA A 418 -44.94 -4.79 -2.25
C ALA A 418 -45.44 -3.34 -2.12
N PRO A 419 -46.72 -3.11 -1.81
CA PRO A 419 -47.31 -1.77 -1.77
C PRO A 419 -46.90 -0.97 -0.52
N GLU A 420 -46.78 0.35 -0.69
CA GLU A 420 -46.50 1.30 0.38
C GLU A 420 -47.71 1.44 1.34
N VAL A 421 -47.46 1.38 2.64
CA VAL A 421 -48.48 1.73 3.65
C VAL A 421 -48.44 3.25 3.90
N LEU A 422 -49.54 3.90 3.52
CA LEU A 422 -49.79 5.33 3.69
C LEU A 422 -49.91 5.74 5.17
N PHE A 423 -49.26 6.86 5.55
CA PHE A 423 -49.84 7.77 6.54
C PHE A 423 -49.52 9.25 6.26
N GLY A 424 -50.57 10.06 6.08
CA GLY A 424 -50.62 11.43 6.60
C GLY A 424 -49.97 12.59 5.82
N LYS A 425 -50.55 13.01 4.68
CA LYS A 425 -50.36 14.40 4.19
C LYS A 425 -51.08 15.39 5.11
N LYS A 426 -50.46 16.55 5.41
CA LYS A 426 -51.16 17.86 5.48
C LYS A 426 -50.22 19.08 5.39
N ASN A 427 -50.28 19.72 4.22
CA ASN A 427 -50.21 21.16 3.91
C ASN A 427 -49.15 22.10 4.53
N ARG A 428 -48.42 22.78 3.62
CA ARG A 428 -47.85 24.13 3.82
C ARG A 428 -48.97 25.15 4.15
N PRO A 429 -48.63 26.31 4.71
CA PRO A 429 -48.53 27.48 3.80
C PRO A 429 -47.28 28.35 4.02
N SER A 430 -47.06 29.24 3.05
CA SER A 430 -46.08 30.32 3.05
C SER A 430 -46.42 31.46 4.02
N ALA A 431 -45.41 32.19 4.48
CA ALA A 431 -45.45 33.66 4.47
C ALA A 431 -44.04 34.28 4.56
N ASN A 432 -43.96 35.51 4.09
CA ASN A 432 -42.76 36.33 4.01
C ASN A 432 -42.67 37.29 5.23
N THR A 433 -41.54 37.99 5.34
CA THR A 433 -41.38 39.30 6.01
C THR A 433 -41.51 39.49 7.54
N SER A 434 -40.47 40.16 8.05
CA SER A 434 -40.47 41.24 9.07
C SER A 434 -40.02 40.95 10.52
N ARG A 435 -39.28 41.94 11.03
CA ARG A 435 -38.80 42.20 12.41
C ARG A 435 -39.91 41.90 13.44
N THR A 436 -39.62 41.38 14.64
CA THR A 436 -39.12 42.22 15.77
C THR A 436 -38.46 41.43 16.92
N LYS A 437 -37.89 42.21 17.86
CA LYS A 437 -37.10 41.86 19.05
C LYS A 437 -37.80 40.99 20.11
N GLY A 438 -36.97 40.22 20.83
CA GLY A 438 -37.12 39.90 22.26
C GLY A 438 -38.10 38.77 22.62
N SER A 439 -38.01 38.14 23.79
CA SER A 439 -36.95 38.15 24.83
C SER A 439 -37.36 37.17 25.93
N GLN A 440 -36.41 36.43 26.53
CA GLN A 440 -36.59 35.66 27.79
C GLN A 440 -37.62 34.49 27.67
N SER A 441 -37.60 33.44 28.48
CA SER A 441 -36.62 32.93 29.46
C SER A 441 -36.80 31.41 29.61
N ALA A 442 -35.76 30.71 30.07
CA ALA A 442 -35.83 29.35 30.62
C ALA A 442 -36.45 29.40 32.07
N PRO A 443 -36.36 28.37 32.95
CA PRO A 443 -35.84 27.00 32.82
C PRO A 443 -36.71 25.92 33.55
N GLY A 444 -36.17 24.70 33.68
CA GLY A 444 -36.54 23.72 34.72
C GLY A 444 -36.81 22.31 34.18
N GLN A 445 -35.99 21.28 34.45
CA GLN A 445 -35.88 20.51 35.72
C GLN A 445 -37.15 19.67 36.02
N GLN A 446 -37.10 18.40 36.45
CA GLN A 446 -36.00 17.42 36.67
C GLN A 446 -36.65 16.07 37.04
N SER A 447 -35.96 14.91 36.91
CA SER A 447 -36.15 13.72 37.79
C SER A 447 -37.51 12.95 37.72
N THR A 448 -37.69 11.65 38.00
CA THR A 448 -36.81 10.47 38.22
C THR A 448 -37.64 9.17 38.23
N ARG A 449 -36.95 8.03 38.07
CA ARG A 449 -37.22 6.69 38.67
C ARG A 449 -38.26 5.71 38.09
N GLN A 450 -37.78 4.47 38.04
CA GLN A 450 -38.36 3.11 37.89
C GLN A 450 -39.32 2.74 39.06
N PRO A 451 -39.91 1.50 39.19
CA PRO A 451 -39.67 0.22 38.48
C PRO A 451 -40.91 -0.62 38.04
N ALA A 452 -40.62 -1.86 37.62
CA ALA A 452 -41.46 -2.98 37.11
C ALA A 452 -42.42 -3.61 38.18
N PRO A 453 -43.10 -4.79 38.03
CA PRO A 453 -42.98 -5.88 37.01
C PRO A 453 -44.29 -6.64 36.61
N SER A 454 -44.14 -7.81 35.93
CA SER A 454 -45.07 -8.98 35.88
C SER A 454 -46.38 -8.85 35.07
N THR A 455 -47.01 -9.88 34.45
CA THR A 455 -46.74 -11.34 34.26
C THR A 455 -47.68 -11.95 33.19
N THR A 456 -47.31 -13.13 32.65
CA THR A 456 -48.19 -14.24 32.16
C THR A 456 -49.27 -14.05 31.08
N GLY A 457 -49.42 -15.05 30.20
CA GLY A 457 -50.65 -15.30 29.42
C GLY A 457 -50.41 -16.24 28.23
N ALA A 458 -51.04 -17.42 28.22
CA ALA A 458 -50.78 -18.48 27.24
C ALA A 458 -52.01 -18.86 26.39
N SER A 459 -51.73 -19.63 25.32
CA SER A 459 -52.52 -20.76 24.80
C SER A 459 -53.26 -20.64 23.46
N ASN A 460 -53.18 -21.75 22.71
CA ASN A 460 -54.21 -22.36 21.83
C ASN A 460 -54.59 -21.67 20.50
N SER A 461 -54.98 -22.40 19.42
CA SER A 461 -54.86 -23.84 19.07
C SER A 461 -55.35 -24.09 17.61
N SER A 462 -55.31 -25.34 17.14
CA SER A 462 -56.12 -25.92 16.03
C SER A 462 -55.69 -25.56 14.58
N SER A 463 -55.92 -26.38 13.53
CA SER A 463 -56.34 -27.80 13.43
C SER A 463 -56.19 -28.35 11.98
N ASN A 464 -56.26 -29.69 11.83
CA ASN A 464 -56.81 -30.46 10.68
C ASN A 464 -56.11 -30.38 9.28
N SER A 465 -56.18 -31.38 8.39
CA SER A 465 -56.50 -32.84 8.48
C SER A 465 -56.36 -33.53 7.10
N ALA A 466 -55.80 -34.75 7.03
CA ALA A 466 -56.10 -35.88 6.09
C ALA A 466 -56.13 -35.63 4.54
N SER A 467 -56.09 -36.61 3.60
CA SER A 467 -56.23 -38.08 3.65
C SER A 467 -55.72 -38.82 2.38
N ASN A 468 -55.26 -40.07 2.57
CA ASN A 468 -55.55 -41.34 1.83
C ASN A 468 -55.23 -41.68 0.34
N SER A 469 -55.11 -43.02 0.17
CA SER A 469 -55.20 -43.93 -1.02
C SER A 469 -53.95 -44.05 -1.93
N SER A 470 -53.25 -45.20 -2.06
CA SER A 470 -53.58 -46.60 -2.47
C SER A 470 -53.74 -46.76 -4.01
N SER A 471 -53.37 -47.84 -4.71
CA SER A 471 -52.99 -49.23 -4.38
C SER A 471 -52.21 -49.92 -5.54
N LYS A 472 -51.14 -50.70 -5.27
CA LYS A 472 -50.93 -52.17 -5.47
C LYS A 472 -50.85 -52.83 -6.88
N ASN A 473 -49.98 -53.87 -6.90
CA ASN A 473 -49.85 -55.04 -7.81
C ASN A 473 -49.10 -54.87 -9.17
N ALA A 474 -48.34 -55.85 -9.69
CA ALA A 474 -47.65 -57.03 -9.11
C ALA A 474 -46.72 -57.71 -10.16
N ALA A 475 -45.84 -58.62 -9.70
CA ALA A 475 -45.24 -59.76 -10.43
C ALA A 475 -44.10 -59.49 -11.47
N THR A 476 -43.02 -60.29 -11.61
CA THR A 476 -42.43 -61.40 -10.80
C THR A 476 -40.97 -61.72 -11.24
N SER A 477 -40.29 -62.64 -10.52
CA SER A 477 -39.01 -63.33 -10.79
C SER A 477 -37.74 -62.53 -10.43
N ASN A 478 -37.01 -62.87 -9.36
CA ASN A 478 -36.19 -64.06 -9.02
C ASN A 478 -34.72 -63.89 -9.49
N ALA A 479 -33.66 -64.15 -8.71
CA ALA A 479 -33.57 -64.93 -7.45
C ALA A 479 -32.47 -64.46 -6.47
N THR A 480 -32.69 -64.76 -5.17
CA THR A 480 -31.74 -65.16 -4.08
C THR A 480 -30.26 -64.68 -4.10
N ALA A 481 -29.65 -64.00 -3.12
CA ALA A 481 -29.86 -63.77 -1.67
C ALA A 481 -29.27 -64.80 -0.66
N SER A 482 -28.26 -64.37 0.11
CA SER A 482 -28.10 -64.55 1.59
C SER A 482 -27.00 -63.56 2.07
N THR A 483 -27.18 -62.61 3.02
CA THR A 483 -27.44 -62.63 4.49
C THR A 483 -26.38 -63.36 5.33
N ALA A 484 -25.90 -62.86 6.48
CA ALA A 484 -26.30 -61.71 7.34
C ALA A 484 -25.04 -61.02 7.97
N THR A 485 -25.04 -59.98 8.81
CA THR A 485 -26.09 -59.28 9.60
C THR A 485 -25.70 -57.79 9.83
N ASN A 486 -26.46 -57.03 10.63
CA ASN A 486 -26.22 -55.63 11.02
C ASN A 486 -25.61 -55.48 12.44
N THR A 487 -24.98 -54.33 12.70
CA THR A 487 -25.41 -53.40 13.76
C THR A 487 -25.35 -51.96 13.25
N GLN A 488 -26.30 -51.10 13.65
CA GLN A 488 -26.57 -49.77 13.08
C GLN A 488 -25.81 -48.63 13.80
N VAL A 489 -25.43 -47.58 13.07
CA VAL A 489 -25.56 -46.16 13.52
C VAL A 489 -25.93 -45.29 12.29
N SER A 490 -26.75 -44.26 12.48
CA SER A 490 -27.39 -43.46 11.43
C SER A 490 -26.45 -42.54 10.64
N THR A 491 -26.56 -42.56 9.30
CA THR A 491 -25.91 -41.57 8.42
C THR A 491 -26.95 -40.66 7.76
N THR A 492 -27.01 -39.38 8.15
CA THR A 492 -27.85 -38.38 7.46
C THR A 492 -27.12 -37.90 6.20
N GLN A 493 -27.63 -38.26 5.03
CA GLN A 493 -26.99 -37.94 3.74
C GLN A 493 -26.97 -36.42 3.47
N LYS A 494 -25.80 -35.77 3.60
CA LYS A 494 -25.53 -34.49 2.90
C LYS A 494 -25.53 -34.76 1.39
N THR A 495 -26.46 -34.17 0.65
CA THR A 495 -26.56 -34.24 -0.81
C THR A 495 -25.44 -33.45 -1.49
N ARG A 496 -24.24 -34.03 -1.58
CA ARG A 496 -23.12 -33.49 -2.36
C ARG A 496 -23.50 -33.41 -3.85
N SER A 497 -23.87 -32.22 -4.32
CA SER A 497 -24.00 -31.97 -5.76
C SER A 497 -22.61 -32.06 -6.39
N LYS A 498 -22.39 -33.04 -7.28
CA LYS A 498 -21.13 -33.16 -8.03
C LYS A 498 -21.02 -32.05 -9.07
N LYS A 499 -20.54 -30.86 -8.66
CA LYS A 499 -20.00 -29.87 -9.60
C LYS A 499 -18.62 -30.35 -10.05
N ASN A 500 -18.60 -30.97 -11.23
CA ASN A 500 -17.36 -31.41 -11.86
C ASN A 500 -16.74 -30.25 -12.64
N THR A 501 -16.00 -29.38 -11.94
CA THR A 501 -15.17 -28.33 -12.53
C THR A 501 -13.75 -28.49 -12.01
N ARG A 502 -12.86 -29.04 -12.84
CA ARG A 502 -11.43 -29.14 -12.52
C ARG A 502 -10.82 -27.74 -12.49
N GLY A 503 -10.75 -27.14 -11.30
CA GLY A 503 -9.91 -25.97 -11.06
C GLY A 503 -8.41 -26.31 -11.20
N PRO A 504 -7.52 -25.31 -11.08
CA PRO A 504 -6.08 -25.56 -10.99
C PRO A 504 -5.81 -26.55 -9.85
N ARG A 505 -5.13 -27.66 -10.17
CA ARG A 505 -4.77 -28.68 -9.19
C ARG A 505 -3.44 -28.28 -8.56
N TYR A 506 -3.51 -27.39 -7.57
CA TYR A 506 -2.34 -26.98 -6.79
C TYR A 506 -1.60 -28.22 -6.25
N PRO A 507 -0.25 -28.29 -6.39
CA PRO A 507 0.56 -29.34 -5.80
C PRO A 507 0.39 -29.44 -4.28
N ASN A 508 0.18 -28.31 -3.59
CA ASN A 508 -0.06 -28.25 -2.15
C ASN A 508 -1.40 -27.54 -1.85
N GLN A 509 -2.17 -28.01 -0.86
CA GLN A 509 -3.39 -27.33 -0.40
C GLN A 509 -3.09 -26.17 0.55
N LEU A 510 -2.26 -26.39 1.57
CA LEU A 510 -1.93 -25.38 2.57
C LEU A 510 -0.42 -25.32 2.83
N VAL A 511 0.12 -24.11 2.75
CA VAL A 511 1.53 -23.79 2.97
C VAL A 511 1.64 -22.72 4.05
N VAL A 512 2.70 -22.79 4.85
CA VAL A 512 3.08 -21.73 5.82
C VAL A 512 4.33 -21.01 5.34
N GLY A 513 4.33 -19.68 5.43
CA GLY A 513 5.50 -18.83 5.29
C GLY A 513 5.87 -18.18 6.62
N ALA A 514 7.14 -18.28 7.02
CA ALA A 514 7.64 -17.69 8.27
C ALA A 514 9.09 -17.19 8.14
N ILE A 515 9.46 -16.24 8.97
CA ILE A 515 10.85 -15.81 9.16
C ILE A 515 11.36 -16.43 10.46
N ILE A 516 12.58 -16.97 10.44
CA ILE A 516 13.19 -17.61 11.60
C ILE A 516 14.43 -16.83 12.05
N GLN A 517 14.51 -16.56 13.35
CA GLN A 517 15.68 -16.03 14.03
C GLN A 517 15.75 -16.62 15.44
N ASN A 518 16.75 -17.46 15.71
CA ASN A 518 17.01 -18.06 17.04
C ASN A 518 15.82 -18.85 17.64
N GLN A 519 15.23 -19.74 16.82
CA GLN A 519 14.03 -20.51 17.17
C GLN A 519 14.24 -22.03 17.29
N ALA A 520 15.47 -22.54 17.14
CA ALA A 520 15.77 -23.97 17.04
C ALA A 520 15.09 -24.86 18.10
N PRO A 521 15.03 -24.51 19.41
CA PRO A 521 14.47 -25.41 20.42
C PRO A 521 12.94 -25.62 20.30
N PHE A 522 12.23 -24.75 19.58
CA PHE A 522 10.76 -24.77 19.45
C PHE A 522 10.31 -25.06 18.01
N LEU A 523 11.20 -24.86 17.04
CA LEU A 523 10.93 -25.01 15.62
C LEU A 523 10.44 -26.43 15.25
N LYS A 524 10.92 -27.48 15.94
CA LYS A 524 10.44 -28.86 15.74
C LYS A 524 8.97 -29.03 16.17
N GLU A 525 8.60 -28.59 17.37
CA GLU A 525 7.21 -28.67 17.86
C GLU A 525 6.26 -27.89 16.96
N TRP A 526 6.66 -26.68 16.57
CA TRP A 526 5.88 -25.80 15.70
C TRP A 526 5.67 -26.42 14.31
N LEU A 527 6.69 -27.04 13.70
CA LEU A 527 6.57 -27.76 12.43
C LEU A 527 5.65 -28.98 12.54
N GLU A 528 5.84 -29.84 13.55
CA GLU A 528 5.03 -31.04 13.76
C GLU A 528 3.56 -30.70 14.06
N PHE A 529 3.30 -29.64 14.84
CA PHE A 529 1.95 -29.14 15.11
C PHE A 529 1.27 -28.65 13.82
N HIS A 530 1.96 -27.85 13.02
CA HIS A 530 1.36 -27.31 11.79
C HIS A 530 1.10 -28.41 10.75
N MET A 531 1.97 -29.42 10.64
CA MET A 531 1.69 -30.62 9.85
C MET A 531 0.51 -31.44 10.41
N LEU A 532 0.39 -31.54 11.73
CA LEU A 532 -0.73 -32.20 12.40
C LEU A 532 -2.08 -31.53 12.06
N VAL A 533 -2.15 -30.20 11.91
CA VAL A 533 -3.38 -29.49 11.51
C VAL A 533 -3.54 -29.30 9.99
N GLY A 534 -2.69 -29.94 9.17
CA GLY A 534 -2.88 -30.04 7.71
C GLY A 534 -2.04 -29.08 6.86
N VAL A 535 -0.97 -28.48 7.39
CA VAL A 535 0.05 -27.78 6.58
C VAL A 535 0.93 -28.81 5.87
N GLU A 536 1.05 -28.70 4.55
CA GLU A 536 1.79 -29.65 3.72
C GLU A 536 3.22 -29.18 3.43
N ARG A 537 3.49 -27.88 3.51
CA ARG A 537 4.81 -27.30 3.20
C ARG A 537 5.10 -26.02 3.97
N PHE A 538 6.39 -25.75 4.17
CA PHE A 538 6.89 -24.55 4.83
C PHE A 538 7.92 -23.83 3.94
N TYR A 539 7.81 -22.51 3.86
CA TYR A 539 8.82 -21.64 3.26
C TYR A 539 9.39 -20.78 4.39
N LEU A 540 10.60 -21.12 4.82
CA LEU A 540 11.27 -20.51 5.97
C LEU A 540 12.39 -19.59 5.48
N PHE A 541 12.42 -18.37 6.00
CA PHE A 541 13.43 -17.36 5.68
C PHE A 541 14.31 -17.16 6.91
N ASN A 542 15.56 -17.64 6.89
CA ASN A 542 16.49 -17.47 8.02
C ASN A 542 17.10 -16.07 8.02
N ASN A 543 16.77 -15.26 9.03
CA ASN A 543 17.42 -13.97 9.26
C ASN A 543 18.37 -14.03 10.45
N LEU A 544 19.67 -14.19 10.17
CA LEU A 544 20.76 -14.06 11.15
C LEU A 544 20.59 -14.94 12.41
N SER A 545 20.07 -16.17 12.27
CA SER A 545 20.09 -17.16 13.36
C SER A 545 21.52 -17.59 13.70
N THR A 546 21.80 -17.72 14.99
CA THR A 546 23.10 -18.15 15.56
C THR A 546 22.98 -19.44 16.37
N ASP A 547 21.80 -20.06 16.42
CA ASP A 547 21.52 -21.33 17.09
C ASP A 547 21.54 -22.52 16.10
N ASP A 548 21.29 -23.74 16.60
CA ASP A 548 21.38 -24.99 15.83
C ASP A 548 20.12 -25.27 14.98
N PHE A 549 19.54 -24.23 14.35
CA PHE A 549 18.34 -24.36 13.53
C PHE A 549 18.55 -25.27 12.31
N GLU A 550 19.79 -25.35 11.79
CA GLU A 550 20.12 -26.20 10.65
C GLU A 550 19.94 -27.69 10.97
N SER A 551 20.40 -28.16 12.13
CA SER A 551 20.23 -29.55 12.55
C SER A 551 18.76 -29.93 12.73
N VAL A 552 17.95 -29.00 13.26
CA VAL A 552 16.50 -29.16 13.41
C VAL A 552 15.79 -29.21 12.05
N LEU A 553 16.16 -28.35 11.10
CA LEU A 553 15.50 -28.29 9.78
C LEU A 553 15.97 -29.36 8.79
N LYS A 554 17.20 -29.89 8.93
CA LYS A 554 17.81 -30.89 8.05
C LYS A 554 16.90 -32.06 7.64
N PRO A 555 16.16 -32.76 8.53
CA PRO A 555 15.24 -33.83 8.12
C PRO A 555 14.09 -33.31 7.24
N TYR A 556 13.52 -32.15 7.55
CA TYR A 556 12.40 -31.54 6.83
C TYR A 556 12.79 -30.94 5.47
N ILE A 557 14.03 -30.42 5.36
CA ILE A 557 14.62 -30.00 4.09
C ILE A 557 14.86 -31.23 3.20
N LYS A 558 15.41 -32.31 3.76
CA LYS A 558 15.68 -33.56 3.03
C LYS A 558 14.41 -34.25 2.51
N SER A 559 13.29 -34.14 3.22
CA SER A 559 11.98 -34.64 2.77
C SER A 559 11.26 -33.71 1.79
N GLY A 560 11.75 -32.47 1.60
CA GLY A 560 11.13 -31.46 0.74
C GLY A 560 9.91 -30.75 1.35
N ILE A 561 9.65 -30.98 2.65
CA ILE A 561 8.59 -30.34 3.46
C ILE A 561 8.95 -28.89 3.78
N VAL A 562 10.22 -28.62 4.12
CA VAL A 562 10.74 -27.26 4.32
C VAL A 562 11.55 -26.84 3.10
N LYS A 563 11.23 -25.69 2.54
CA LYS A 563 12.16 -24.89 1.74
C LYS A 563 12.75 -23.80 2.62
N LEU A 564 14.07 -23.79 2.76
CA LEU A 564 14.82 -22.78 3.49
C LEU A 564 15.52 -21.86 2.49
N ASP A 565 15.26 -20.55 2.56
CA ASP A 565 16.05 -19.51 1.88
C ASP A 565 16.76 -18.66 2.96
N HIS A 566 18.01 -18.24 2.75
CA HIS A 566 18.72 -17.36 3.67
C HIS A 566 18.41 -15.90 3.37
N TRP A 567 18.06 -15.13 4.41
CA TRP A 567 17.65 -13.74 4.33
C TRP A 567 18.37 -12.87 5.38
N PRO A 568 19.73 -12.78 5.34
CA PRO A 568 20.54 -12.18 6.41
C PRO A 568 20.53 -10.65 6.33
N ILE A 569 19.43 -10.02 6.73
CA ILE A 569 19.27 -8.56 6.71
C ILE A 569 19.21 -8.04 8.15
N GLU A 570 20.24 -7.27 8.52
CA GLU A 570 20.30 -6.55 9.79
C GLU A 570 19.13 -5.55 9.91
N ILE A 571 18.37 -5.65 11.00
CA ILE A 571 17.32 -4.70 11.36
C ILE A 571 18.01 -3.52 12.09
N LYS A 572 17.96 -2.31 11.52
CA LYS A 572 18.64 -1.11 12.09
C LYS A 572 17.64 -0.10 12.67
N SER A 573 16.35 -0.23 12.35
CA SER A 573 15.25 0.53 12.92
C SER A 573 13.95 -0.29 13.03
N GLN A 574 12.96 0.23 13.76
CA GLN A 574 11.63 -0.36 13.86
C GLN A 574 10.82 -0.21 12.55
N GLU A 575 11.18 0.75 11.69
CA GLU A 575 10.61 0.90 10.34
C GLU A 575 11.19 -0.17 9.39
N ASP A 576 12.52 -0.36 9.44
CA ASP A 576 13.23 -1.43 8.71
C ASP A 576 12.63 -2.80 9.04
N PHE A 577 12.33 -3.08 10.31
CA PHE A 577 11.75 -4.35 10.77
C PHE A 577 10.51 -4.73 9.94
N ASN A 578 9.56 -3.80 9.80
CA ASN A 578 8.33 -4.03 9.06
C ASN A 578 8.59 -4.21 7.55
N ASN A 579 9.50 -3.41 6.97
CA ASN A 579 9.77 -3.43 5.53
C ASN A 579 10.55 -4.69 5.12
N ILE A 580 11.57 -5.08 5.90
CA ILE A 580 12.32 -6.33 5.75
C ILE A 580 11.39 -7.54 5.84
N GLN A 581 10.51 -7.58 6.85
CA GLN A 581 9.54 -8.66 7.02
C GLN A 581 8.52 -8.71 5.88
N CYS A 582 7.99 -7.56 5.43
CA CYS A 582 7.11 -7.50 4.26
C CYS A 582 7.81 -7.92 2.95
N SER A 583 9.11 -7.64 2.80
CA SER A 583 9.90 -8.05 1.63
C SER A 583 10.10 -9.57 1.58
N ALA A 584 10.45 -10.19 2.71
CA ALA A 584 10.52 -11.65 2.83
C ALA A 584 9.16 -12.31 2.57
N TYR A 585 8.08 -11.81 3.18
CA TYR A 585 6.74 -12.32 2.94
C TYR A 585 6.28 -12.15 1.49
N ARG A 586 6.59 -11.02 0.83
CA ARG A 586 6.33 -10.85 -0.60
C ARG A 586 7.06 -11.91 -1.43
N ARG A 587 8.32 -12.21 -1.10
CA ARG A 587 9.07 -13.27 -1.79
C ARG A 587 8.44 -14.65 -1.59
N ILE A 588 7.88 -14.94 -0.41
CA ILE A 588 7.15 -16.18 -0.15
C ILE A 588 5.84 -16.25 -0.96
N VAL A 589 5.10 -15.14 -1.09
CA VAL A 589 3.91 -15.06 -1.97
C VAL A 589 4.28 -15.40 -3.41
N ASP A 590 5.34 -14.78 -3.97
CA ASP A 590 5.82 -15.06 -5.33
C ASP A 590 6.19 -16.54 -5.53
N LEU A 591 6.76 -17.18 -4.49
CA LEU A 591 7.17 -18.60 -4.52
C LEU A 591 5.99 -19.60 -4.37
N THR A 592 4.82 -19.14 -3.96
CA THR A 592 3.68 -19.98 -3.59
C THR A 592 2.43 -19.77 -4.45
N ALA A 593 2.31 -18.63 -5.15
CA ALA A 593 1.16 -18.27 -5.98
C ALA A 593 0.69 -19.34 -6.99
N GLU A 594 1.62 -20.09 -7.59
CA GLU A 594 1.28 -21.19 -8.52
C GLU A 594 1.27 -22.58 -7.87
N SER A 595 1.79 -22.72 -6.64
CA SER A 595 2.09 -24.02 -6.03
C SER A 595 1.26 -24.35 -4.78
N ALA A 596 0.55 -23.37 -4.21
CA ALA A 596 -0.28 -23.50 -3.01
C ALA A 596 -1.68 -22.91 -3.24
N LYS A 597 -2.73 -23.60 -2.79
CA LYS A 597 -4.10 -23.05 -2.76
C LYS A 597 -4.29 -22.03 -1.64
N TRP A 598 -3.62 -22.27 -0.51
CA TRP A 598 -3.63 -21.41 0.68
C TRP A 598 -2.22 -21.21 1.23
N LEU A 599 -1.93 -19.98 1.65
CA LEU A 599 -0.70 -19.53 2.29
C LEU A 599 -1.05 -18.84 3.62
N ALA A 600 -0.63 -19.40 4.74
CA ALA A 600 -0.61 -18.69 6.02
C ALA A 600 0.74 -17.97 6.19
N LEU A 601 0.72 -16.69 6.55
CA LEU A 601 1.90 -15.93 6.94
C LEU A 601 1.84 -15.72 8.45
N ILE A 602 2.67 -16.45 9.20
CA ILE A 602 2.65 -16.52 10.67
C ILE A 602 4.07 -16.57 11.23
N ASP A 603 4.22 -16.20 12.50
CA ASP A 603 5.48 -16.21 13.23
C ASP A 603 5.68 -17.54 14.00
N VAL A 604 6.91 -17.86 14.44
CA VAL A 604 7.24 -19.18 15.03
C VAL A 604 6.73 -19.34 16.48
N ASP A 605 6.25 -18.26 17.10
CA ASP A 605 5.51 -18.24 18.35
C ASP A 605 3.97 -18.32 18.16
N GLU A 606 3.50 -18.43 16.92
CA GLU A 606 2.06 -18.50 16.59
C GLU A 606 1.62 -19.91 16.19
N TYR A 607 0.63 -20.44 16.89
CA TYR A 607 0.05 -21.77 16.65
C TYR A 607 -1.36 -21.62 16.05
N LEU A 608 -1.47 -21.79 14.74
CA LEU A 608 -2.70 -21.63 13.95
C LEU A 608 -3.46 -22.96 13.87
N TYR A 609 -4.73 -23.00 14.28
CA TYR A 609 -5.55 -24.23 14.20
C TYR A 609 -7.07 -23.97 14.10
N PRO A 610 -7.83 -24.93 13.53
CA PRO A 610 -9.30 -24.92 13.60
C PRO A 610 -9.73 -25.38 15.00
N THR A 611 -10.66 -24.65 15.63
CA THR A 611 -11.15 -25.01 16.97
C THR A 611 -12.15 -26.16 16.94
N LYS A 612 -12.85 -26.34 15.80
CA LYS A 612 -13.88 -27.36 15.58
C LYS A 612 -13.35 -28.52 14.72
N GLU A 613 -13.06 -28.28 13.43
CA GLU A 613 -12.57 -29.30 12.47
C GLU A 613 -11.22 -29.92 12.87
N GLU A 614 -10.82 -31.04 12.24
CA GLU A 614 -9.50 -31.66 12.48
C GLU A 614 -8.35 -30.98 11.73
N LYS A 615 -8.59 -30.52 10.49
CA LYS A 615 -7.58 -29.87 9.63
C LYS A 615 -8.02 -28.48 9.20
N LEU A 616 -7.06 -27.58 9.06
CA LEU A 616 -7.28 -26.23 8.50
C LEU A 616 -7.86 -26.31 7.09
N THR A 617 -7.43 -27.29 6.28
CA THR A 617 -7.90 -27.46 4.89
C THR A 617 -9.39 -27.72 4.77
N ASP A 618 -9.98 -28.43 5.74
CA ASP A 618 -11.42 -28.76 5.75
C ASP A 618 -12.25 -27.51 6.06
N LEU A 619 -11.83 -26.72 7.05
CA LEU A 619 -12.42 -25.41 7.35
C LEU A 619 -12.31 -24.47 6.15
N LEU A 620 -11.16 -24.43 5.48
CA LEU A 620 -10.88 -23.51 4.37
C LEU A 620 -11.73 -23.78 3.11
N GLU A 621 -12.38 -24.95 2.97
CA GLU A 621 -13.39 -25.19 1.91
C GLU A 621 -14.54 -24.15 1.99
N ASP A 622 -14.93 -23.75 3.20
CA ASP A 622 -16.02 -22.77 3.42
C ASP A 622 -15.63 -21.32 3.04
N TYR A 623 -14.35 -21.07 2.73
CA TYR A 623 -13.82 -19.72 2.47
C TYR A 623 -13.27 -19.53 1.04
N GLU A 624 -13.44 -20.50 0.13
CA GLU A 624 -12.90 -20.43 -1.24
C GLU A 624 -13.37 -19.22 -2.07
N ASP A 625 -14.56 -18.68 -1.78
CA ASP A 625 -15.12 -17.47 -2.41
C ASP A 625 -14.41 -16.16 -1.99
N PHE A 626 -13.51 -16.23 -1.00
CA PHE A 626 -12.77 -15.11 -0.42
C PHE A 626 -11.28 -15.15 -0.79
N GLY A 627 -10.61 -13.99 -0.65
CA GLY A 627 -9.18 -13.84 -0.86
C GLY A 627 -8.35 -14.34 0.32
N GLY A 628 -8.92 -14.31 1.53
CA GLY A 628 -8.28 -14.83 2.72
C GLY A 628 -9.19 -14.89 3.94
N LEU A 629 -8.81 -15.70 4.91
CA LEU A 629 -9.41 -15.81 6.24
C LEU A 629 -8.51 -15.07 7.24
N SER A 630 -9.07 -14.06 7.88
CA SER A 630 -8.46 -13.30 8.97
C SER A 630 -8.69 -14.07 10.27
N VAL A 631 -7.61 -14.35 11.00
CA VAL A 631 -7.64 -15.20 12.20
C VAL A 631 -7.16 -14.40 13.39
N ASN A 632 -7.99 -14.25 14.41
CA ASN A 632 -7.65 -13.52 15.64
C ASN A 632 -6.60 -14.25 16.48
N TRP A 633 -5.77 -13.46 17.15
CA TRP A 633 -4.90 -13.93 18.22
C TRP A 633 -5.68 -14.27 19.49
N GLN A 634 -5.18 -15.27 20.19
CA GLN A 634 -5.29 -15.42 21.64
C GLN A 634 -3.88 -15.27 22.22
N MET A 635 -3.65 -14.25 23.05
CA MET A 635 -2.34 -14.03 23.68
C MET A 635 -2.12 -14.99 24.85
N PHE A 636 -1.04 -15.78 24.80
CA PHE A 636 -0.59 -16.67 25.88
C PHE A 636 0.66 -16.12 26.57
N GLY A 637 0.71 -16.31 27.90
CA GLY A 637 1.83 -15.95 28.76
C GLY A 637 2.64 -17.17 29.20
N THR A 638 3.51 -16.97 30.18
CA THR A 638 4.41 -18.00 30.74
C THR A 638 3.69 -19.14 31.46
N SER A 639 2.39 -19.03 31.70
CA SER A 639 1.60 -19.90 32.57
C SER A 639 2.14 -20.03 34.00
N ASN A 640 3.01 -19.08 34.41
CA ASN A 640 3.90 -19.15 35.57
C ASN A 640 4.82 -20.40 35.60
N CYS A 641 4.98 -21.08 34.46
CA CYS A 641 5.90 -22.18 34.27
C CYS A 641 7.34 -21.64 34.29
N GLN A 642 8.21 -22.19 35.15
CA GLN A 642 9.59 -21.72 35.28
C GLN A 642 10.49 -22.15 34.11
N GLY A 643 10.28 -23.36 33.59
CA GLY A 643 11.00 -23.93 32.47
C GLY A 643 10.20 -25.10 31.89
N ILE A 644 10.16 -25.23 30.56
CA ILE A 644 9.52 -26.38 29.90
C ILE A 644 10.51 -27.56 29.86
N PRO A 645 10.20 -28.73 30.46
CA PRO A 645 11.06 -29.91 30.38
C PRO A 645 11.21 -30.45 28.95
N GLU A 646 12.34 -31.08 28.64
CA GLU A 646 12.62 -31.64 27.30
C GLU A 646 11.63 -32.73 26.86
N ASP A 647 10.99 -33.43 27.81
CA ASP A 647 9.96 -34.45 27.55
C ASP A 647 8.53 -33.90 27.49
N LYS A 648 8.37 -32.57 27.50
CA LYS A 648 7.10 -31.83 27.51
C LYS A 648 6.98 -30.89 26.31
N LEU A 649 5.75 -30.68 25.86
CA LEU A 649 5.45 -29.74 24.79
C LEU A 649 5.18 -28.34 25.36
N MET A 650 5.52 -27.30 24.62
CA MET A 650 5.15 -25.93 24.96
C MET A 650 3.63 -25.78 25.04
N ILE A 651 2.89 -26.32 24.07
CA ILE A 651 1.41 -26.28 24.09
C ILE A 651 0.78 -27.14 25.19
N GLU A 652 1.51 -28.10 25.76
CA GLU A 652 1.07 -28.91 26.90
C GLU A 652 1.20 -28.12 28.22
N MET A 653 2.29 -27.36 28.37
CA MET A 653 2.65 -26.65 29.60
C MET A 653 2.08 -25.22 29.68
N LEU A 654 1.92 -24.54 28.54
CA LEU A 654 1.48 -23.15 28.48
C LEU A 654 -0.04 -23.05 28.23
N THR A 655 -0.82 -23.17 29.30
CA THR A 655 -2.31 -23.15 29.27
C THR A 655 -2.95 -21.83 29.65
N ARG A 656 -2.19 -20.82 30.11
CA ARG A 656 -2.74 -19.54 30.56
C ARG A 656 -2.61 -18.44 29.53
N CYS A 657 -3.68 -17.67 29.38
CA CYS A 657 -3.87 -16.66 28.35
C CYS A 657 -4.54 -15.39 28.87
N ALA A 658 -4.63 -14.38 28.00
CA ALA A 658 -5.43 -13.18 28.20
C ALA A 658 -6.94 -13.47 28.29
N GLU A 659 -7.69 -12.61 28.97
CA GLU A 659 -9.15 -12.62 28.87
C GLU A 659 -9.61 -12.34 27.42
N ALA A 660 -10.77 -12.87 27.02
CA ALA A 660 -11.26 -12.80 25.63
C ALA A 660 -11.48 -11.36 25.12
N ASN A 661 -11.69 -10.39 26.01
CA ASN A 661 -11.88 -8.97 25.72
C ASN A 661 -10.56 -8.17 25.64
N ASN A 662 -9.40 -8.78 25.86
CA ASN A 662 -8.11 -8.08 25.84
C ASN A 662 -7.82 -7.47 24.45
N GLU A 663 -7.38 -6.21 24.43
CA GLU A 663 -7.18 -5.46 23.18
C GLU A 663 -6.09 -6.02 22.26
N ASP A 664 -5.16 -6.84 22.76
CA ASP A 664 -4.15 -7.50 21.94
C ASP A 664 -4.75 -8.63 21.10
N ASN A 665 -5.79 -9.32 21.59
CA ASN A 665 -6.50 -10.37 20.85
C ASN A 665 -7.25 -9.82 19.60
N LEU A 666 -7.44 -8.50 19.49
CA LEU A 666 -8.02 -7.86 18.30
C LEU A 666 -7.09 -7.92 17.08
N HIS A 667 -5.80 -8.19 17.26
CA HIS A 667 -4.90 -8.45 16.14
C HIS A 667 -5.28 -9.71 15.38
N VAL A 668 -5.04 -9.69 14.07
CA VAL A 668 -5.25 -10.84 13.18
C VAL A 668 -4.00 -11.15 12.36
N LYS A 669 -3.81 -12.41 12.01
CA LYS A 669 -3.01 -12.82 10.83
C LYS A 669 -3.95 -13.29 9.72
N THR A 670 -3.40 -13.71 8.58
CA THR A 670 -4.20 -14.13 7.42
C THR A 670 -3.77 -15.48 6.86
N ILE A 671 -4.76 -16.33 6.56
CA ILE A 671 -4.61 -17.46 5.63
C ILE A 671 -5.15 -16.98 4.29
N SER A 672 -4.27 -16.80 3.32
CA SER A 672 -4.54 -16.12 2.06
C SER A 672 -4.49 -17.07 0.87
N ARG A 673 -5.26 -16.81 -0.18
CA ARG A 673 -5.04 -17.39 -1.51
C ARG A 673 -3.89 -16.63 -2.17
N PRO A 674 -2.68 -17.21 -2.32
CA PRO A 674 -1.48 -16.45 -2.67
C PRO A 674 -1.56 -15.82 -4.07
N GLU A 675 -2.26 -16.46 -5.01
CA GLU A 675 -2.53 -15.93 -6.35
C GLU A 675 -3.46 -14.70 -6.38
N LEU A 676 -4.15 -14.42 -5.27
CA LEU A 676 -5.05 -13.28 -5.13
C LEU A 676 -4.41 -12.10 -4.39
N ILE A 677 -3.18 -12.24 -3.87
CA ILE A 677 -2.46 -11.18 -3.14
C ILE A 677 -1.82 -10.20 -4.15
N ILE A 678 -2.12 -8.90 -3.99
CA ILE A 678 -1.43 -7.80 -4.69
C ILE A 678 -0.13 -7.44 -3.97
N ARG A 679 -0.21 -7.27 -2.64
CA ARG A 679 0.92 -6.90 -1.78
C ARG A 679 0.64 -7.25 -0.32
N VAL A 680 1.68 -7.60 0.41
CA VAL A 680 1.69 -7.55 1.89
C VAL A 680 1.93 -6.10 2.29
N THR A 681 1.05 -5.49 3.09
CA THR A 681 1.19 -4.07 3.51
C THR A 681 1.82 -3.88 4.88
N ASN A 682 1.69 -4.90 5.72
CA ASN A 682 2.36 -5.02 7.01
C ASN A 682 2.42 -6.53 7.35
N PRO A 683 3.21 -6.96 8.36
CA PRO A 683 3.37 -8.38 8.73
C PRO A 683 2.09 -9.15 9.14
N HIS A 684 0.93 -8.48 9.16
CA HIS A 684 -0.35 -9.00 9.64
C HIS A 684 -1.47 -8.87 8.59
N PHE A 685 -1.25 -8.20 7.45
CA PHE A 685 -2.30 -7.91 6.47
C PHE A 685 -1.79 -7.82 5.02
N ALA A 686 -2.55 -8.44 4.12
CA ALA A 686 -2.34 -8.38 2.67
C ALA A 686 -3.51 -7.64 1.98
N LYS A 687 -3.20 -6.88 0.92
CA LYS A 687 -4.21 -6.39 -0.04
C LYS A 687 -4.32 -7.38 -1.19
N TYR A 688 -5.54 -7.61 -1.67
CA TYR A 688 -5.90 -8.60 -2.70
C TYR A 688 -6.52 -7.93 -3.93
N VAL A 689 -6.71 -8.71 -5.00
CA VAL A 689 -7.32 -8.31 -6.30
C VAL A 689 -8.69 -7.60 -6.23
N LYS A 690 -9.39 -7.62 -5.09
CA LYS A 690 -10.60 -6.84 -4.83
C LYS A 690 -10.61 -6.37 -3.38
N HIS A 691 -11.05 -5.13 -3.13
CA HIS A 691 -11.20 -4.59 -1.77
C HIS A 691 -12.21 -5.41 -0.94
N GLY A 692 -11.83 -5.72 0.31
CA GLY A 692 -12.67 -6.49 1.24
C GLY A 692 -12.84 -7.97 0.89
N THR A 693 -11.90 -8.59 0.16
CA THR A 693 -11.95 -10.04 -0.07
C THR A 693 -11.42 -10.88 1.08
N GLN A 694 -10.68 -10.33 2.05
CA GLN A 694 -10.46 -11.07 3.29
C GLN A 694 -11.64 -10.88 4.23
N VAL A 695 -11.98 -11.94 4.95
CA VAL A 695 -13.07 -11.96 5.93
C VAL A 695 -12.60 -12.55 7.24
N ASN A 696 -13.28 -12.26 8.34
CA ASN A 696 -13.16 -13.08 9.56
C ASN A 696 -13.93 -14.41 9.41
N GLU A 697 -13.92 -15.24 10.44
CA GLU A 697 -14.66 -16.53 10.47
C GLU A 697 -16.19 -16.38 10.35
N GLU A 698 -16.75 -15.20 10.63
CA GLU A 698 -18.17 -14.90 10.41
C GLU A 698 -18.46 -14.40 8.98
N LYS A 699 -17.46 -14.48 8.09
CA LYS A 699 -17.51 -14.03 6.69
C LYS A 699 -17.75 -12.51 6.54
N ILE A 700 -17.42 -11.73 7.58
CA ILE A 700 -17.48 -10.26 7.57
C ILE A 700 -16.19 -9.69 6.95
N PRO A 701 -16.27 -8.80 5.94
CA PRO A 701 -15.11 -8.19 5.31
C PRO A 701 -14.20 -7.42 6.28
N MET A 702 -12.89 -7.63 6.13
CA MET A 702 -11.84 -7.05 6.95
C MET A 702 -10.96 -6.10 6.11
N SER A 703 -10.57 -4.95 6.70
CA SER A 703 -9.84 -3.87 6.01
C SER A 703 -8.46 -3.55 6.60
N GLY A 704 -8.06 -4.17 7.71
CA GLY A 704 -6.75 -3.98 8.33
C GLY A 704 -6.33 -5.15 9.23
N SER A 705 -5.19 -4.99 9.89
CA SER A 705 -4.54 -5.99 10.78
C SER A 705 -5.15 -6.11 12.18
N ARG A 706 -6.28 -5.45 12.42
CA ARG A 706 -7.07 -5.55 13.66
C ARG A 706 -8.56 -5.68 13.32
N SER A 707 -9.27 -6.53 14.04
CA SER A 707 -10.73 -6.66 13.97
C SER A 707 -11.44 -5.65 14.89
N SER A 708 -12.74 -5.48 14.70
CA SER A 708 -13.59 -4.67 15.58
C SER A 708 -14.00 -5.40 16.87
N TYR A 709 -13.89 -6.72 16.89
CA TYR A 709 -14.12 -7.61 18.04
C TYR A 709 -13.33 -8.92 17.84
N VAL A 710 -13.06 -9.65 18.92
CA VAL A 710 -12.35 -10.94 18.89
C VAL A 710 -13.34 -12.05 18.50
N SER A 711 -12.95 -12.91 17.56
CA SER A 711 -13.72 -14.09 17.15
C SER A 711 -12.78 -15.27 16.96
N VAL A 712 -12.99 -16.35 17.73
CA VAL A 712 -12.11 -17.54 17.79
C VAL A 712 -12.90 -18.87 17.80
N GLU A 713 -14.14 -18.82 17.31
CA GLU A 713 -15.13 -19.91 17.40
C GLU A 713 -14.95 -21.01 16.35
N GLN A 714 -14.27 -20.77 15.24
CA GLN A 714 -13.98 -21.74 14.19
C GLN A 714 -12.47 -21.89 13.96
N VAL A 715 -11.71 -20.80 14.11
CA VAL A 715 -10.27 -20.75 13.90
C VAL A 715 -9.62 -19.73 14.83
N ARG A 716 -8.39 -20.02 15.28
CA ARG A 716 -7.61 -19.06 16.07
C ARG A 716 -6.11 -19.28 15.92
N ILE A 717 -5.36 -18.30 16.38
CA ILE A 717 -3.92 -18.39 16.59
C ILE A 717 -3.66 -18.24 18.09
N ASN A 718 -3.10 -19.27 18.72
CA ASN A 718 -2.49 -19.10 20.03
C ASN A 718 -1.13 -18.43 19.81
N HIS A 719 -1.00 -17.16 20.19
CA HIS A 719 0.24 -16.40 20.10
C HIS A 719 0.95 -16.47 21.45
N TYR A 720 2.00 -17.30 21.52
CA TYR A 720 2.82 -17.48 22.72
C TYR A 720 3.84 -16.35 22.83
N TRP A 721 3.39 -15.21 23.35
CA TRP A 721 4.18 -13.96 23.41
C TRP A 721 5.56 -14.16 24.05
N THR A 722 5.67 -15.15 24.92
CA THR A 722 6.90 -15.68 25.47
C THR A 722 6.75 -17.21 25.62
N ARG A 723 7.88 -17.88 25.89
CA ARG A 723 7.94 -19.29 26.28
C ARG A 723 7.67 -19.38 27.80
N ASP A 724 8.50 -20.11 28.56
CA ASP A 724 8.47 -20.09 30.03
C ASP A 724 8.98 -18.76 30.65
N GLN A 725 8.89 -18.69 31.98
CA GLN A 725 9.34 -17.56 32.79
C GLN A 725 10.85 -17.32 32.68
N HIS A 726 11.67 -18.38 32.64
CA HIS A 726 13.11 -18.25 32.50
C HIS A 726 13.50 -17.59 31.17
N PHE A 727 12.88 -18.00 30.07
CA PHE A 727 13.07 -17.34 28.77
C PHE A 727 12.54 -15.90 28.75
N PHE A 728 11.39 -15.65 29.40
CA PHE A 728 10.88 -14.29 29.52
C PHE A 728 11.91 -13.36 30.17
N GLU A 729 12.47 -13.78 31.31
CA GLU A 729 13.41 -12.98 32.11
C GLU A 729 14.79 -12.85 31.46
N THR A 730 15.30 -13.91 30.85
CA THR A 730 16.67 -13.96 30.31
C THR A 730 16.82 -13.52 28.85
N GLN A 731 15.75 -13.61 28.05
CA GLN A 731 15.80 -13.35 26.61
C GLN A 731 14.77 -12.30 26.16
N LYS A 732 13.46 -12.52 26.43
CA LYS A 732 12.40 -11.64 25.92
C LYS A 732 12.46 -10.24 26.55
N LEU A 733 12.62 -10.14 27.88
CA LEU A 733 12.66 -8.87 28.60
C LEU A 733 13.87 -8.00 28.22
N PRO A 734 15.12 -8.52 28.13
CA PRO A 734 16.24 -7.77 27.57
C PRO A 734 16.00 -7.29 26.13
N ALA A 735 15.45 -8.14 25.26
CA ALA A 735 15.14 -7.75 23.88
C ALA A 735 14.10 -6.62 23.84
N LEU A 736 13.00 -6.73 24.61
CA LEU A 736 11.96 -5.70 24.68
C LEU A 736 12.51 -4.35 25.15
N LYS A 737 13.47 -4.33 26.09
CA LYS A 737 14.14 -3.10 26.55
C LYS A 737 15.02 -2.45 25.49
N ASN A 738 15.58 -3.23 24.57
CA ASN A 738 16.41 -2.72 23.46
C ASN A 738 15.57 -2.17 22.30
N TYR A 739 14.39 -2.76 22.02
CA TYR A 739 13.52 -2.34 20.92
C TYR A 739 12.43 -1.33 21.31
N SER A 740 11.97 -1.33 22.57
CA SER A 740 10.84 -0.49 23.01
C SER A 740 11.30 0.73 23.82
N ALA A 741 11.50 1.85 23.15
CA ALA A 741 11.62 3.16 23.79
C ALA A 741 10.28 3.66 24.44
N PHE A 742 9.22 2.84 24.39
CA PHE A 742 7.84 3.26 24.66
C PHE A 742 7.08 2.42 25.71
N LEU A 743 7.64 1.30 26.16
CA LEU A 743 7.05 0.46 27.22
C LEU A 743 7.92 0.45 28.47
N THR A 744 7.37 0.93 29.57
CA THR A 744 7.99 0.83 30.90
C THR A 744 8.00 -0.62 31.39
N ASP A 745 8.96 -0.98 32.24
CA ASP A 745 9.01 -2.29 32.92
C ASP A 745 7.66 -2.68 33.55
N ARG A 746 6.92 -1.70 34.11
CA ARG A 746 5.58 -1.90 34.64
C ARG A 746 4.58 -2.35 33.58
N GLN A 747 4.53 -1.70 32.42
CA GLN A 747 3.63 -2.08 31.33
C GLN A 747 3.96 -3.47 30.76
N ILE A 748 5.24 -3.85 30.72
CA ILE A 748 5.66 -5.19 30.29
C ILE A 748 5.18 -6.25 31.30
N GLN A 749 5.32 -5.98 32.61
CA GLN A 749 4.87 -6.88 33.67
C GLN A 749 3.33 -6.96 33.78
N ASP A 750 2.64 -5.84 33.55
CA ASP A 750 1.17 -5.83 33.55
C ASP A 750 0.63 -6.60 32.32
N ARG A 751 1.23 -6.47 31.12
CA ARG A 751 0.88 -7.36 29.98
C ARG A 751 1.19 -8.83 30.25
N LEU A 752 2.31 -9.15 30.90
CA LEU A 752 2.61 -10.54 31.28
C LEU A 752 1.57 -11.09 32.26
N ARG A 753 1.10 -10.28 33.21
CA ARG A 753 0.02 -10.65 34.15
C ARG A 753 -1.29 -10.90 33.40
N ASP A 754 -1.66 -10.00 32.50
CA ASP A 754 -2.87 -10.11 31.70
C ASP A 754 -2.83 -11.38 30.83
N PHE A 755 -1.71 -11.68 30.18
CA PHE A 755 -1.53 -12.89 29.37
C PHE A 755 -1.48 -14.18 30.21
N ASN A 756 -1.54 -14.08 31.54
CA ASN A 756 -1.65 -15.19 32.49
C ASN A 756 -3.01 -15.21 33.23
N ALA A 757 -3.99 -14.40 32.83
CA ALA A 757 -5.24 -14.19 33.55
C ALA A 757 -6.14 -15.44 33.63
N THR A 758 -6.46 -16.05 32.49
CA THR A 758 -7.40 -17.19 32.39
C THR A 758 -6.71 -18.45 31.90
N GLU A 759 -7.32 -19.62 32.14
CA GLU A 759 -6.87 -20.89 31.57
C GLU A 759 -7.67 -21.21 30.29
N ASP A 760 -6.97 -21.66 29.26
CA ASP A 760 -7.53 -22.07 27.98
C ASP A 760 -6.88 -23.39 27.52
N LEU A 761 -7.69 -24.45 27.50
CA LEU A 761 -7.26 -25.81 27.15
C LEU A 761 -7.59 -26.17 25.70
N SER A 762 -8.01 -25.22 24.86
CA SER A 762 -8.55 -25.50 23.51
C SER A 762 -7.57 -26.18 22.57
N ILE A 763 -6.25 -25.98 22.76
CA ILE A 763 -5.18 -26.60 21.97
C ILE A 763 -4.79 -28.00 22.48
N GLN A 764 -5.16 -28.36 23.71
CA GLN A 764 -4.74 -29.62 24.37
C GLN A 764 -5.24 -30.88 23.64
N ARG A 765 -6.32 -30.77 22.85
CA ARG A 765 -6.80 -31.85 21.95
C ARG A 765 -5.73 -32.38 20.99
N PHE A 766 -4.72 -31.60 20.66
CA PHE A 766 -3.62 -31.99 19.76
C PHE A 766 -2.41 -32.62 20.49
N VAL A 767 -2.30 -32.44 21.81
CA VAL A 767 -1.15 -32.91 22.62
C VAL A 767 -0.92 -34.42 22.50
N PRO A 768 -1.91 -35.32 22.53
CA PRO A 768 -1.66 -36.76 22.42
C PRO A 768 -0.94 -37.18 21.14
N GLU A 769 -1.40 -36.72 19.97
CA GLU A 769 -0.76 -37.06 18.68
C GLU A 769 0.56 -36.30 18.50
N LEU A 770 0.64 -35.04 18.95
CA LEU A 770 1.89 -34.27 18.88
C LEU A 770 2.99 -34.88 19.75
N ARG A 771 2.65 -35.42 20.93
CA ARG A 771 3.60 -36.18 21.77
C ARG A 771 4.09 -37.45 21.07
N GLU A 772 3.23 -38.18 20.35
CA GLU A 772 3.68 -39.35 19.57
C GLU A 772 4.61 -38.93 18.42
N ARG A 773 4.31 -37.82 17.72
CA ARG A 773 5.19 -37.28 16.66
C ARG A 773 6.54 -36.82 17.19
N MET A 774 6.55 -36.13 18.34
CA MET A 774 7.76 -35.56 18.93
C MET A 774 8.66 -36.60 19.58
N PHE A 775 8.10 -37.57 20.31
CA PHE A 775 8.81 -38.48 21.23
C PHE A 775 8.57 -39.98 20.96
N GLY A 776 7.71 -40.35 20.00
CA GLY A 776 7.24 -41.73 19.80
C GLY A 776 8.31 -42.76 19.42
N ALA A 777 9.46 -42.31 18.89
CA ALA A 777 10.62 -43.18 18.63
C ALA A 777 11.36 -43.56 19.93
N GLU A 778 11.50 -42.61 20.86
CA GLU A 778 12.21 -42.77 22.14
C GLU A 778 11.34 -43.56 23.14
N LEU A 779 10.03 -43.28 23.16
CA LEU A 779 9.06 -44.05 23.95
C LEU A 779 9.06 -45.55 23.60
N LYS A 780 9.24 -45.90 22.31
CA LYS A 780 9.34 -47.31 21.86
C LYS A 780 10.66 -47.98 22.28
N GLN A 781 11.76 -47.22 22.38
CA GLN A 781 13.02 -47.74 22.93
C GLN A 781 12.91 -48.00 24.45
N HIS A 782 12.31 -47.10 25.22
CA HIS A 782 12.15 -47.31 26.67
C HIS A 782 11.21 -48.46 27.04
N VAL A 783 10.19 -48.76 26.22
CA VAL A 783 9.31 -49.95 26.42
C VAL A 783 10.05 -51.26 26.09
N THR A 784 11.14 -51.23 25.33
CA THR A 784 11.94 -52.43 25.00
C THR A 784 13.02 -52.73 26.05
N ILE A 785 13.19 -51.87 27.06
CA ILE A 785 14.25 -51.95 28.10
C ILE A 785 13.65 -52.15 29.52
N ARG A 786 12.36 -52.48 29.63
CA ARG A 786 11.68 -52.84 30.90
C ARG A 786 11.14 -54.26 30.89
#